data_AF-A0A6C0BEQ5-F1
#
_entry.id   AF-A0A6C0BEQ5-F1
#
_cell.length_a   1.000
_cell.length_b   1.000
_cell.length_c   1.000
_cell.angle_alpha   90.00
_cell.angle_beta   90.00
_cell.angle_gamma   90.00
#
_symmetry.space_group_name_H-M   'P 1'
#
loop_
_entity.id
_entity.type
_entity.pdbx_description
1 polymer ?
#
loop_
_entity_poly.entity_id
_entity_poly.type
_entity_poly.pdbx_seq_one_letter_code
_entity_poly.pdbx_strand_id
1 'polypeptide(L)'
;MSFVKQTVYALDCSGSTNSDSTYWSVAERILRENESRITKYFLWNTFLEVASLSQTQLQIKNKLGEWGTCPHLIIPHLNDGDDLILITDGEIGQDSLSRVNELMLTKKLNSCDAHIISRHPDVSVVCGFTRGIKSTVKTYGDEEVTLTSLTDEDFLILDQLDFLTLEQFLSKYEIIRQVLLNKMIGINKMDKKLHDLLVAMKAKLHSDFIKSLDKDFDLHTPLSEGRYEDAKIISKAMINRYYGNSSVKEFSSKFDSLIAIVSGKTDFSVNQFNAIKTNAFSTAASLDKEEPESLIIEGITLMQCPIMMDDDAPVIPIIYGLPVLFGEEKKVIDQIMKNPLSILSYENIVNKIIARLSQSIGLFSYCEIYNTTRIHPMSRQDISGCIPLGSNKEYVNEASNAIMNLFTGGKILGNIDLYYAVLFFIIENVPFLDNVRENIKEQMIYRMNNHKTSASLSGMSDYIGTKILFKEAIWFVLTSGSLYTDNAVIPLRQHVFVYHKLLELNKMNKYPISEQDAKYCFLTRKMLTMLQKCKKDPLFKDKIRAQYQQHIIIDDIYVFLDSPIDMLNEENVKLNYAISTVVNASKSASSISISDIPSSVILPVEIDTWNFGKEYKHYPCKISSKTCRPLYHVSNIKTWEESYNEFYKSYKMLSLNKYFGDYVCDRKKYPTVSNFILYIWKRETGKGETTLPSTIERSCIDVIYDYSDVMNSTTPTKFADRFIASVSRVKRIKMEV
;
A
#
# COMPACT_ATOMS: atom_id res chain seq x y z
N MET A 1 -48.66 17.35 -26.54
CA MET A 1 -48.76 18.72 -26.00
C MET A 1 -47.35 19.19 -25.72
N SER A 2 -46.84 20.23 -26.40
CA SER A 2 -45.55 20.80 -26.03
C SER A 2 -45.73 21.56 -24.72
N PHE A 3 -45.12 21.08 -23.63
CA PHE A 3 -45.07 21.85 -22.40
C PHE A 3 -44.34 23.16 -22.68
N VAL A 4 -44.94 24.29 -22.30
CA VAL A 4 -44.31 25.60 -22.42
C VAL A 4 -43.13 25.58 -21.45
N LYS A 5 -41.92 25.79 -21.97
CA LYS A 5 -40.69 25.87 -21.18
C LYS A 5 -40.84 26.96 -20.11
N GLN A 6 -40.62 26.62 -18.84
CA GLN A 6 -40.72 27.55 -17.73
C GLN A 6 -39.35 27.82 -17.11
N THR A 7 -39.14 29.06 -16.65
CA THR A 7 -38.04 29.36 -15.72
C THR A 7 -38.62 29.43 -14.32
N VAL A 8 -38.09 28.61 -13.43
CA VAL A 8 -38.50 28.47 -12.04
C VAL A 8 -37.46 29.13 -11.15
N TYR A 9 -37.88 30.06 -10.30
CA TYR A 9 -37.04 30.68 -9.28
C TYR A 9 -37.35 30.06 -7.92
N ALA A 10 -36.44 29.28 -7.36
CA ALA A 10 -36.60 28.56 -6.10
C ALA A 10 -35.69 29.16 -5.02
N LEU A 11 -36.29 29.83 -4.05
CA LEU A 11 -35.62 30.57 -2.98
C LEU A 11 -35.72 29.82 -1.64
N ASP A 12 -34.58 29.44 -1.09
CA ASP A 12 -34.49 28.84 0.23
C ASP A 12 -34.87 29.86 1.30
N CYS A 13 -35.88 29.52 2.09
CA CYS A 13 -36.39 30.31 3.21
C CYS A 13 -36.26 29.50 4.51
N SER A 14 -35.24 28.65 4.61
CA SER A 14 -34.94 27.89 5.83
C SER A 14 -34.46 28.79 6.96
N GLY A 15 -34.50 28.28 8.20
CA GLY A 15 -34.18 29.04 9.41
C GLY A 15 -32.76 29.62 9.44
N SER A 16 -31.81 29.04 8.70
CA SER A 16 -30.43 29.55 8.61
C SER A 16 -30.32 30.87 7.85
N THR A 17 -31.24 31.12 6.90
CA THR A 17 -31.30 32.37 6.14
C THR A 17 -31.90 33.52 6.95
N ASN A 18 -32.53 33.24 8.10
CA ASN A 18 -33.33 34.21 8.83
C ASN A 18 -32.49 35.43 9.26
N SER A 19 -32.96 36.62 8.90
CA SER A 19 -32.27 37.90 9.17
C SER A 19 -30.85 38.04 8.58
N ASP A 20 -30.37 37.12 7.75
CA ASP A 20 -29.05 37.25 7.09
C ASP A 20 -29.11 38.29 5.96
N SER A 21 -28.60 39.48 6.26
CA SER A 21 -28.64 40.60 5.32
C SER A 21 -27.84 40.35 4.04
N THR A 22 -26.77 39.55 4.11
CA THR A 22 -25.97 39.21 2.93
C THR A 22 -26.76 38.26 2.05
N TYR A 23 -27.33 37.19 2.61
CA TYR A 23 -28.20 36.26 1.90
C TYR A 23 -29.31 36.97 1.11
N TRP A 24 -30.12 37.75 1.81
CA TRP A 24 -31.29 38.38 1.21
C TRP A 24 -30.94 39.47 0.18
N SER A 25 -29.84 40.21 0.38
CA SER A 25 -29.40 41.21 -0.60
C SER A 25 -28.91 40.58 -1.91
N VAL A 26 -28.20 39.44 -1.81
CA VAL A 26 -27.77 38.68 -2.98
C VAL A 26 -28.96 38.02 -3.66
N ALA A 27 -29.90 37.44 -2.91
CA ALA A 27 -31.13 36.86 -3.46
C ALA A 27 -31.97 37.91 -4.22
N GLU A 28 -32.09 39.13 -3.66
CA GLU A 28 -32.79 40.25 -4.30
C GLU A 28 -32.12 40.64 -5.63
N ARG A 29 -30.78 40.73 -5.63
CA ARG A 29 -30.01 41.02 -6.84
C ARG A 29 -30.26 39.98 -7.92
N ILE A 30 -30.16 38.68 -7.59
CA ILE A 30 -30.41 37.58 -8.53
C ILE A 30 -31.85 37.62 -9.05
N LEU A 31 -32.84 37.91 -8.20
CA LEU A 31 -34.24 38.06 -8.62
C LEU A 31 -34.39 39.16 -9.68
N ARG A 32 -33.85 40.36 -9.42
CA ARG A 32 -33.96 41.50 -10.34
C ARG A 32 -33.25 41.26 -11.67
N GLU A 33 -32.07 40.64 -11.64
CA GLU A 33 -31.31 40.29 -12.84
C GLU A 33 -32.05 39.30 -13.76
N ASN A 34 -32.96 38.51 -13.20
CA ASN A 34 -33.64 37.42 -13.90
C ASN A 34 -35.16 37.60 -14.01
N GLU A 35 -35.72 38.71 -13.51
CA GLU A 35 -37.16 38.91 -13.34
C GLU A 35 -37.94 38.70 -14.64
N SER A 36 -37.41 39.17 -15.77
CA SER A 36 -38.06 39.09 -17.08
C SER A 36 -38.18 37.67 -17.65
N ARG A 37 -37.36 36.71 -17.17
CA ARG A 37 -37.40 35.31 -17.62
C ARG A 37 -38.15 34.39 -16.68
N ILE A 38 -38.40 34.80 -15.44
CA ILE A 38 -39.03 33.96 -14.41
C ILE A 38 -40.53 33.85 -14.67
N THR A 39 -41.02 32.61 -14.64
CA THR A 39 -42.45 32.30 -14.87
C THR A 39 -43.13 31.72 -13.64
N LYS A 40 -42.34 31.21 -12.68
CA LYS A 40 -42.81 30.61 -11.42
C LYS A 40 -41.85 30.95 -10.29
N TYR A 41 -42.40 31.22 -9.10
CA TYR A 41 -41.64 31.46 -7.89
C TYR A 41 -41.98 30.41 -6.84
N PHE A 42 -40.96 29.80 -6.26
CA PHE A 42 -41.07 28.85 -5.18
C PHE A 42 -40.30 29.36 -3.97
N LEU A 43 -40.99 29.45 -2.83
CA LEU A 43 -40.37 29.65 -1.53
C LEU A 43 -40.32 28.29 -0.85
N TRP A 44 -39.13 27.82 -0.47
CA TRP A 44 -38.96 26.46 0.03
C TRP A 44 -38.16 26.40 1.33
N ASN A 45 -38.61 25.52 2.22
CA ASN A 45 -37.92 25.14 3.46
C ASN A 45 -38.31 23.69 3.78
N THR A 46 -38.95 23.42 4.91
CA THR A 46 -39.62 22.14 5.22
C THR A 46 -40.95 21.99 4.47
N PHE A 47 -41.45 23.09 3.88
CA PHE A 47 -42.61 23.14 3.00
C PHE A 47 -42.22 23.80 1.68
N LEU A 48 -43.07 23.66 0.66
CA LEU A 48 -42.96 24.40 -0.59
C LEU A 48 -44.20 25.28 -0.76
N GLU A 49 -44.00 26.58 -0.95
CA GLU A 49 -45.06 27.52 -1.31
C GLU A 49 -44.84 28.01 -2.76
N VAL A 50 -45.88 27.90 -3.58
CA VAL A 50 -45.91 28.54 -4.89
C VAL A 50 -46.33 30.00 -4.69
N ALA A 51 -45.41 30.91 -4.95
CA ALA A 51 -45.55 32.32 -4.64
C ALA A 51 -45.70 33.19 -5.90
N SER A 52 -46.20 34.40 -5.72
CA SER A 52 -46.11 35.48 -6.68
C SER A 52 -44.78 36.25 -6.53
N LEU A 53 -44.47 37.10 -7.52
CA LEU A 53 -43.35 38.04 -7.41
C LEU A 53 -43.47 38.94 -6.18
N SER A 54 -44.67 39.46 -5.89
CA SER A 54 -44.89 40.36 -4.75
C SER A 54 -44.72 39.65 -3.41
N GLN A 55 -45.14 38.38 -3.30
CA GLN A 55 -44.89 37.55 -2.12
C GLN A 55 -43.39 37.27 -1.94
N THR A 56 -42.69 36.93 -3.03
CA THR A 56 -41.24 36.69 -3.01
C THR A 56 -40.46 37.94 -2.59
N GLN A 57 -40.80 39.11 -3.14
CA GLN A 57 -40.21 40.40 -2.75
C GLN A 57 -40.52 40.74 -1.29
N LEU A 58 -41.71 40.42 -0.79
CA LEU A 58 -42.08 40.62 0.60
C LEU A 58 -41.24 39.71 1.53
N GLN A 59 -41.05 38.44 1.16
CA GLN A 59 -40.19 37.50 1.90
C GLN A 59 -38.76 38.03 2.00
N ILE A 60 -38.19 38.46 0.87
CA ILE A 60 -36.84 39.04 0.78
C ILE A 60 -36.73 40.32 1.62
N LYS A 61 -37.70 41.23 1.50
CA LYS A 61 -37.72 42.50 2.23
C LYS A 61 -37.80 42.28 3.74
N ASN A 62 -38.59 41.31 4.18
CA ASN A 62 -38.77 40.99 5.59
C ASN A 62 -37.66 40.08 6.14
N LYS A 63 -36.81 39.52 5.27
CA LYS A 63 -35.67 38.64 5.63
C LYS A 63 -36.09 37.43 6.45
N LEU A 64 -37.23 36.83 6.11
CA LEU A 64 -37.87 35.77 6.89
C LEU A 64 -37.35 34.40 6.44
N GLY A 65 -36.71 33.68 7.37
CA GLY A 65 -36.31 32.29 7.20
C GLY A 65 -36.84 31.44 8.36
N GLU A 66 -37.41 30.27 8.07
CA GLU A 66 -37.98 29.38 9.07
C GLU A 66 -37.80 27.90 8.70
N TRP A 67 -37.78 27.02 9.70
CA TRP A 67 -37.73 25.55 9.55
C TRP A 67 -36.44 25.02 8.90
N GLY A 68 -36.43 23.74 8.48
CA GLY A 68 -35.27 23.07 7.88
C GLY A 68 -35.23 23.15 6.35
N THR A 69 -34.17 22.58 5.76
CA THR A 69 -33.85 22.64 4.32
C THR A 69 -34.25 21.33 3.61
N CYS A 70 -35.36 21.31 2.85
CA CYS A 70 -35.87 20.12 2.15
C CYS A 70 -36.01 20.33 0.63
N PRO A 71 -34.90 20.31 -0.15
CA PRO A 71 -34.93 20.66 -1.57
C PRO A 71 -35.69 19.64 -2.44
N HIS A 72 -35.86 18.40 -1.97
CA HIS A 72 -36.64 17.37 -2.67
C HIS A 72 -38.11 17.78 -2.92
N LEU A 73 -38.64 18.75 -2.17
CA LEU A 73 -39.99 19.25 -2.33
C LEU A 73 -40.17 20.06 -3.62
N ILE A 74 -39.10 20.61 -4.19
CA ILE A 74 -39.15 21.38 -5.44
C ILE A 74 -39.49 20.47 -6.62
N ILE A 75 -38.95 19.25 -6.62
CA ILE A 75 -38.89 18.34 -7.79
C ILE A 75 -40.27 17.97 -8.36
N PRO A 76 -41.28 17.61 -7.55
CA PRO A 76 -42.63 17.29 -8.05
C PRO A 76 -43.29 18.43 -8.84
N HIS A 77 -42.87 19.68 -8.61
CA HIS A 77 -43.44 20.87 -9.24
C HIS A 77 -42.68 21.35 -10.49
N LEU A 78 -41.55 20.71 -10.81
CA LEU A 78 -40.77 20.93 -12.02
C LEU A 78 -41.34 20.10 -13.19
N ASN A 79 -41.33 20.66 -14.40
CA ASN A 79 -41.60 19.95 -15.64
C ASN A 79 -40.29 19.56 -16.34
N ASP A 80 -40.38 18.59 -17.26
CA ASP A 80 -39.28 18.30 -18.16
C ASP A 80 -39.03 19.49 -19.10
N GLY A 81 -37.77 19.89 -19.22
CA GLY A 81 -37.30 21.02 -20.01
C GLY A 81 -37.29 22.36 -19.29
N ASP A 82 -37.66 22.43 -18.01
CA ASP A 82 -37.62 23.67 -17.23
C ASP A 82 -36.19 24.17 -17.01
N ASP A 83 -36.03 25.49 -16.90
CA ASP A 83 -34.81 26.13 -16.39
C ASP A 83 -35.00 26.46 -14.91
N LEU A 84 -34.05 26.06 -14.06
CA LEU A 84 -34.12 26.29 -12.62
C LEU A 84 -33.10 27.34 -12.19
N ILE A 85 -33.55 28.34 -11.43
CA ILE A 85 -32.69 29.23 -10.65
C ILE A 85 -32.84 28.83 -9.19
N LEU A 86 -31.82 28.20 -8.62
CA LEU A 86 -31.85 27.66 -7.25
C LEU A 86 -30.98 28.52 -6.34
N ILE A 87 -31.55 29.04 -5.25
CA ILE A 87 -30.84 29.85 -4.28
C ILE A 87 -30.92 29.18 -2.92
N THR A 88 -29.77 28.98 -2.26
CA THR A 88 -29.64 28.30 -0.96
C THR A 88 -28.41 28.78 -0.19
N ASP A 89 -28.40 28.63 1.12
CA ASP A 89 -27.25 28.89 2.00
C ASP A 89 -26.66 27.62 2.62
N GLY A 90 -27.32 26.47 2.43
CA GLY A 90 -27.19 25.34 3.35
C GLY A 90 -26.67 24.02 2.79
N GLU A 91 -26.43 23.11 3.74
CA GLU A 91 -26.06 21.70 3.57
C GLU A 91 -27.28 20.81 3.86
N ILE A 92 -27.41 19.69 3.14
CA ILE A 92 -28.41 18.66 3.44
C ILE A 92 -27.75 17.33 3.82
N GLY A 93 -28.37 16.62 4.76
CA GLY A 93 -27.95 15.27 5.12
C GLY A 93 -28.11 14.25 3.98
N GLN A 94 -27.39 13.13 4.10
CA GLN A 94 -27.35 12.05 3.08
C GLN A 94 -28.73 11.48 2.71
N ASP A 95 -29.66 11.38 3.66
CA ASP A 95 -31.01 10.87 3.40
C ASP A 95 -31.81 11.81 2.49
N SER A 96 -31.72 13.12 2.75
CA SER A 96 -32.33 14.15 1.90
C SER A 96 -31.72 14.16 0.50
N LEU A 97 -30.40 14.01 0.41
CA LEU A 97 -29.70 13.92 -0.87
C LEU A 97 -30.12 12.68 -1.66
N SER A 98 -30.20 11.52 -1.01
CA SER A 98 -30.63 10.28 -1.64
C SER A 98 -32.03 10.42 -2.24
N ARG A 99 -32.93 11.11 -1.52
CA ARG A 99 -34.28 11.41 -2.00
C ARG A 99 -34.31 12.38 -3.18
N VAL A 100 -33.49 13.43 -3.16
CA VAL A 100 -33.31 14.34 -4.31
C VAL A 100 -32.83 13.54 -5.53
N ASN A 101 -31.80 12.71 -5.35
CA ASN A 101 -31.24 11.89 -6.42
C ASN A 101 -32.28 10.97 -7.04
N GLU A 102 -33.06 10.25 -6.23
CA GLU A 102 -34.11 9.34 -6.70
C GLU A 102 -35.18 10.09 -7.51
N LEU A 103 -35.65 11.24 -7.02
CA LEU A 103 -36.68 12.01 -7.70
C LEU A 103 -36.17 12.65 -9.00
N MET A 104 -34.92 13.12 -9.02
CA MET A 104 -34.31 13.70 -10.21
C MET A 104 -34.08 12.68 -11.34
N LEU A 105 -34.06 11.37 -11.07
CA LEU A 105 -34.07 10.35 -12.14
C LEU A 105 -35.34 10.42 -13.01
N THR A 106 -36.42 10.97 -12.48
CA THR A 106 -37.72 11.08 -13.16
C THR A 106 -37.93 12.43 -13.86
N LYS A 107 -36.99 13.37 -13.73
CA LYS A 107 -37.10 14.74 -14.24
C LYS A 107 -35.89 15.14 -15.06
N LYS A 108 -36.11 15.82 -16.19
CA LYS A 108 -35.03 16.33 -17.03
C LYS A 108 -35.11 17.83 -17.15
N LEU A 109 -34.32 18.55 -16.36
CA LEU A 109 -34.17 19.99 -16.50
C LEU A 109 -33.40 20.35 -17.77
N ASN A 110 -33.69 21.51 -18.36
CA ASN A 110 -32.90 22.07 -19.46
C ASN A 110 -31.65 22.78 -18.94
N SER A 111 -31.76 23.54 -17.85
CA SER A 111 -30.60 24.13 -17.19
C SER A 111 -30.82 24.41 -15.71
N CYS A 112 -29.74 24.55 -14.95
CA CYS A 112 -29.78 24.95 -13.55
C CYS A 112 -28.73 26.03 -13.22
N ASP A 113 -29.17 27.23 -12.87
CA ASP A 113 -28.36 28.31 -12.32
C ASP A 113 -28.47 28.27 -10.77
N ALA A 114 -27.48 27.70 -10.12
CA ALA A 114 -27.44 27.53 -8.67
C ALA A 114 -26.56 28.60 -7.99
N HIS A 115 -27.10 29.20 -6.93
CA HIS A 115 -26.49 30.28 -6.16
C HIS A 115 -26.42 29.88 -4.69
N ILE A 116 -25.21 29.64 -4.19
CA ILE A 116 -24.94 29.24 -2.81
C ILE A 116 -24.42 30.46 -2.05
N ILE A 117 -25.18 30.96 -1.07
CA ILE A 117 -24.84 32.17 -0.33
C ILE A 117 -24.45 31.79 1.09
N SER A 118 -23.15 31.57 1.34
CA SER A 118 -22.63 31.09 2.61
C SER A 118 -21.14 31.39 2.77
N ARG A 119 -20.68 31.55 4.02
CA ARG A 119 -19.25 31.66 4.35
C ARG A 119 -18.51 30.31 4.27
N HIS A 120 -19.26 29.21 4.36
CA HIS A 120 -18.75 27.85 4.24
C HIS A 120 -19.62 27.11 3.22
N PRO A 121 -19.47 27.42 1.92
CA PRO A 121 -20.37 26.91 0.90
C PRO A 121 -20.29 25.39 0.80
N ASP A 122 -21.45 24.76 0.68
CA ASP A 122 -21.65 23.33 0.50
C ASP A 122 -22.55 23.09 -0.71
N VAL A 123 -22.22 22.09 -1.53
CA VAL A 123 -22.92 21.83 -2.80
C VAL A 123 -23.95 20.69 -2.72
N SER A 124 -24.17 20.10 -1.55
CA SER A 124 -25.08 18.96 -1.35
C SER A 124 -26.51 19.26 -1.81
N VAL A 125 -27.00 20.49 -1.58
CA VAL A 125 -28.34 20.92 -2.05
C VAL A 125 -28.41 20.97 -3.57
N VAL A 126 -27.37 21.50 -4.22
CA VAL A 126 -27.40 21.80 -5.65
C VAL A 126 -27.05 20.59 -6.52
N CYS A 127 -26.28 19.63 -5.98
CA CYS A 127 -25.67 18.55 -6.77
C CYS A 127 -26.69 17.65 -7.50
N GLY A 128 -27.87 17.45 -6.93
CA GLY A 128 -28.93 16.68 -7.58
C GLY A 128 -29.56 17.40 -8.79
N PHE A 129 -29.60 18.73 -8.76
CA PHE A 129 -30.23 19.55 -9.80
C PHE A 129 -29.31 19.90 -10.96
N THR A 130 -28.00 19.98 -10.72
CA THR A 130 -27.03 20.37 -11.74
C THR A 130 -26.46 19.19 -12.53
N ARG A 131 -26.74 17.96 -12.11
CA ARG A 131 -26.11 16.74 -12.63
C ARG A 131 -26.43 16.48 -14.09
N GLY A 132 -25.38 16.43 -14.93
CA GLY A 132 -25.49 15.99 -16.31
C GLY A 132 -26.26 16.94 -17.22
N ILE A 133 -26.42 18.20 -16.81
CA ILE A 133 -27.14 19.23 -17.55
C ILE A 133 -26.32 20.52 -17.60
N LYS A 134 -26.67 21.41 -18.54
CA LYS A 134 -26.19 22.78 -18.55
C LYS A 134 -26.42 23.43 -17.20
N SER A 135 -25.35 23.90 -16.56
CA SER A 135 -25.46 24.45 -15.20
C SER A 135 -24.39 25.47 -14.88
N THR A 136 -24.78 26.46 -14.08
CA THR A 136 -23.88 27.45 -13.49
C THR A 136 -23.98 27.34 -11.98
N VAL A 137 -22.86 27.21 -11.27
CA VAL A 137 -22.84 27.21 -9.79
C VAL A 137 -21.99 28.37 -9.31
N LYS A 138 -22.60 29.30 -8.58
CA LYS A 138 -21.93 30.48 -8.01
C LYS A 138 -21.99 30.44 -6.48
N THR A 139 -20.90 30.82 -5.83
CA THR A 139 -20.85 31.02 -4.39
C THR A 139 -20.70 32.50 -4.05
N TYR A 140 -21.39 32.92 -2.99
CA TYR A 140 -21.36 34.28 -2.46
C TYR A 140 -20.96 34.21 -0.99
N GLY A 141 -19.66 34.42 -0.73
CA GLY A 141 -19.09 34.52 0.61
C GLY A 141 -18.46 35.90 0.80
N ASP A 142 -17.16 35.92 1.05
CA ASP A 142 -16.38 37.17 1.05
C ASP A 142 -16.22 37.76 -0.36
N GLU A 143 -16.21 36.90 -1.39
CA GLU A 143 -16.17 37.27 -2.80
C GLU A 143 -17.20 36.43 -3.60
N GLU A 144 -17.62 36.95 -4.76
CA GLU A 144 -18.42 36.20 -5.74
C GLU A 144 -17.49 35.32 -6.58
N VAL A 145 -17.68 34.00 -6.51
CA VAL A 145 -16.86 33.02 -7.25
C VAL A 145 -17.77 32.09 -8.04
N THR A 146 -17.52 31.95 -9.34
CA THR A 146 -18.16 30.91 -10.16
C THR A 146 -17.39 29.60 -9.97
N LEU A 147 -18.01 28.62 -9.31
CA LEU A 147 -17.40 27.31 -9.08
C LEU A 147 -17.36 26.45 -10.33
N THR A 148 -18.41 26.51 -11.15
CA THR A 148 -18.56 25.72 -12.37
C THR A 148 -19.54 26.40 -13.31
N SER A 149 -19.26 26.33 -14.61
CA SER A 149 -20.15 26.78 -15.68
C SER A 149 -20.02 25.78 -16.83
N LEU A 150 -21.02 24.93 -17.02
CA LEU A 150 -21.03 23.88 -18.03
C LEU A 150 -22.13 24.12 -19.06
N THR A 151 -21.77 23.94 -20.31
CA THR A 151 -22.65 24.01 -21.48
C THR A 151 -22.94 22.61 -22.01
N ASP A 152 -23.92 22.47 -22.89
CA ASP A 152 -24.21 21.18 -23.54
C ASP A 152 -23.03 20.70 -24.39
N GLU A 153 -22.25 21.62 -24.99
CA GLU A 153 -21.03 21.31 -25.74
C GLU A 153 -19.94 20.70 -24.85
N ASP A 154 -19.84 21.12 -23.59
CA ASP A 154 -18.87 20.55 -22.65
C ASP A 154 -19.17 19.08 -22.36
N PHE A 155 -20.45 18.68 -22.29
CA PHE A 155 -20.81 17.28 -22.07
C PHE A 155 -20.49 16.37 -23.27
N LEU A 156 -20.45 16.90 -24.49
CA LEU A 156 -20.04 16.16 -25.69
C LEU A 156 -18.58 15.68 -25.61
N ILE A 157 -17.77 16.26 -24.70
CA ILE A 157 -16.39 15.82 -24.49
C ILE A 157 -16.30 14.37 -24.01
N LEU A 158 -17.32 13.90 -23.27
CA LEU A 158 -17.38 12.52 -22.77
C LEU A 158 -17.51 11.51 -23.92
N ASP A 159 -18.21 11.88 -24.99
CA ASP A 159 -18.37 11.06 -26.19
C ASP A 159 -17.10 11.04 -27.05
N GLN A 160 -16.19 11.99 -26.83
CA GLN A 160 -14.94 12.14 -27.58
C GLN A 160 -13.72 11.54 -26.86
N LEU A 161 -13.84 11.07 -25.61
CA LEU A 161 -12.72 10.65 -24.77
C LEU A 161 -11.81 9.62 -25.46
N ASP A 162 -12.39 8.66 -26.18
CA ASP A 162 -11.65 7.62 -26.89
C ASP A 162 -10.75 8.15 -28.02
N PHE A 163 -11.05 9.33 -28.55
CA PHE A 163 -10.37 9.90 -29.71
C PHE A 163 -9.34 10.97 -29.36
N LEU A 164 -9.28 11.41 -28.10
CA LEU A 164 -8.36 12.45 -27.68
C LEU A 164 -6.91 11.99 -27.81
N THR A 165 -6.05 12.88 -28.33
CA THR A 165 -4.59 12.76 -28.23
C THR A 165 -4.10 13.23 -26.86
N LEU A 166 -2.83 12.96 -26.52
CA LEU A 166 -2.25 13.40 -25.24
C LEU A 166 -2.33 14.92 -25.06
N GLU A 167 -2.04 15.68 -26.12
CA GLU A 167 -2.04 17.14 -26.10
C GLU A 167 -3.47 17.71 -25.99
N GLN A 168 -4.42 17.09 -26.68
CA GLN A 168 -5.85 17.41 -26.55
C GLN A 168 -6.38 17.08 -25.15
N PHE A 169 -5.95 15.97 -24.55
CA PHE A 169 -6.33 15.61 -23.19
C PHE A 169 -5.80 16.62 -22.18
N LEU A 170 -4.50 16.98 -22.26
CA LEU A 170 -3.90 17.92 -21.31
C LEU A 170 -4.53 19.32 -21.39
N SER A 171 -4.87 19.78 -22.61
CA SER A 171 -5.55 21.07 -22.81
C SER A 171 -7.02 21.06 -22.37
N LYS A 172 -7.70 19.91 -22.48
CA LYS A 172 -9.11 19.74 -22.10
C LYS A 172 -9.33 19.22 -20.68
N TYR A 173 -8.27 18.91 -19.93
CA TYR A 173 -8.36 18.21 -18.64
C TYR A 173 -9.32 18.88 -17.65
N GLU A 174 -9.27 20.20 -17.48
CA GLU A 174 -10.14 20.90 -16.53
C GLU A 174 -11.62 20.78 -16.91
N ILE A 175 -11.94 20.83 -18.21
CA ILE A 175 -13.31 20.65 -18.71
C ILE A 175 -13.76 19.21 -18.45
N ILE A 176 -12.94 18.21 -18.79
CA ILE A 176 -13.24 16.79 -18.53
C ILE A 176 -13.49 16.57 -17.03
N ARG A 177 -12.62 17.12 -16.17
CA ARG A 177 -12.74 17.03 -14.72
C ARG A 177 -14.04 17.66 -14.23
N GLN A 178 -14.38 18.87 -14.67
CA GLN A 178 -15.60 19.56 -14.25
C GLN A 178 -16.86 18.82 -14.69
N VAL A 179 -16.88 18.30 -15.92
CA VAL A 179 -17.98 17.49 -16.45
C VAL A 179 -18.14 16.20 -15.65
N LEU A 180 -17.04 15.51 -15.34
CA LEU A 180 -17.06 14.29 -14.52
C LEU A 180 -17.50 14.58 -13.08
N LEU A 181 -16.99 15.65 -12.46
CA LEU A 181 -17.42 16.07 -11.12
C LEU A 181 -18.91 16.37 -11.10
N ASN A 182 -19.41 17.18 -12.04
CA ASN A 182 -20.83 17.50 -12.13
C ASN A 182 -21.71 16.25 -12.33
N LYS A 183 -21.24 15.27 -13.12
CA LYS A 183 -21.96 14.02 -13.33
C LYS A 183 -21.94 13.10 -12.11
N MET A 184 -20.84 13.05 -11.37
CA MET A 184 -20.61 12.07 -10.29
C MET A 184 -20.89 12.61 -8.88
N ILE A 185 -21.00 13.93 -8.69
CA ILE A 185 -21.15 14.53 -7.36
C ILE A 185 -22.39 14.01 -6.64
N GLY A 186 -22.23 13.57 -5.40
CA GLY A 186 -23.30 12.99 -4.58
C GLY A 186 -23.76 11.59 -5.02
N ILE A 187 -23.03 10.92 -5.92
CA ILE A 187 -23.24 9.52 -6.29
C ILE A 187 -22.21 8.64 -5.56
N ASN A 188 -22.68 7.77 -4.68
CA ASN A 188 -21.83 6.83 -3.92
C ASN A 188 -21.57 5.50 -4.66
N LYS A 189 -21.91 5.42 -5.95
CA LYS A 189 -21.78 4.24 -6.81
C LYS A 189 -20.91 4.57 -8.01
N MET A 190 -20.03 3.64 -8.37
CA MET A 190 -19.15 3.76 -9.52
C MET A 190 -19.93 3.71 -10.85
N ASP A 191 -19.66 4.64 -11.76
CA ASP A 191 -20.09 4.53 -13.17
C ASP A 191 -19.11 3.62 -13.91
N LYS A 192 -19.40 2.31 -13.93
CA LYS A 192 -18.53 1.28 -14.50
C LYS A 192 -18.16 1.56 -15.96
N LYS A 193 -19.12 2.02 -16.77
CA LYS A 193 -18.89 2.27 -18.20
C LYS A 193 -17.88 3.39 -18.40
N LEU A 194 -18.02 4.46 -17.62
CA LEU A 194 -17.13 5.62 -17.68
C LEU A 194 -15.75 5.31 -17.08
N HIS A 195 -15.72 4.49 -16.03
CA HIS A 195 -14.50 4.00 -15.44
C HIS A 195 -13.68 3.20 -16.45
N ASP A 196 -14.30 2.20 -17.11
CA ASP A 196 -13.63 1.35 -18.09
C ASP A 196 -13.12 2.16 -19.29
N LEU A 197 -13.88 3.18 -19.72
CA LEU A 197 -13.48 4.13 -20.75
C LEU A 197 -12.22 4.91 -20.34
N LEU A 198 -12.17 5.46 -19.12
CA LEU A 198 -11.00 6.18 -18.61
C LEU A 198 -9.77 5.28 -18.46
N VAL A 199 -9.96 4.02 -18.05
CA VAL A 199 -8.87 3.04 -17.97
C VAL A 199 -8.32 2.72 -19.36
N ALA A 200 -9.19 2.48 -20.35
CA ALA A 200 -8.78 2.25 -21.73
C ALA A 200 -8.04 3.47 -22.32
N MET A 201 -8.57 4.67 -22.07
CA MET A 201 -7.95 5.93 -22.48
C MET A 201 -6.58 6.14 -21.83
N LYS A 202 -6.43 5.86 -20.52
CA LYS A 202 -5.14 5.93 -19.81
C LYS A 202 -4.12 5.02 -20.49
N ALA A 203 -4.49 3.78 -20.79
CA ALA A 203 -3.60 2.81 -21.45
C ALA A 203 -3.20 3.26 -22.86
N LYS A 204 -4.15 3.76 -23.67
CA LYS A 204 -3.91 4.28 -25.01
C LYS A 204 -2.95 5.47 -24.99
N LEU A 205 -3.27 6.51 -24.21
CA LEU A 205 -2.47 7.73 -24.14
C LEU A 205 -1.08 7.48 -23.56
N HIS A 206 -0.97 6.57 -22.59
CA HIS A 206 0.34 6.14 -22.08
C HIS A 206 1.16 5.44 -23.18
N SER A 207 0.54 4.60 -24.00
CA SER A 207 1.21 3.98 -25.14
C SER A 207 1.67 5.00 -26.18
N ASP A 208 0.85 6.01 -26.49
CA ASP A 208 1.20 7.05 -27.46
C ASP A 208 2.32 7.95 -26.93
N PHE A 209 2.29 8.22 -25.63
CA PHE A 209 3.38 8.90 -24.94
C PHE A 209 4.70 8.11 -25.03
N ILE A 210 4.69 6.81 -24.74
CA ILE A 210 5.88 5.95 -24.86
C ILE A 210 6.42 6.00 -26.29
N LYS A 211 5.55 5.90 -27.31
CA LYS A 211 5.95 6.03 -28.72
C LYS A 211 6.58 7.39 -29.03
N SER A 212 6.09 8.48 -28.44
CA SER A 212 6.69 9.81 -28.60
C SER A 212 8.09 9.92 -27.96
N LEU A 213 8.34 9.12 -26.93
CA LEU A 213 9.62 9.10 -26.23
C LEU A 213 10.66 8.19 -26.88
N ASP A 214 10.24 7.20 -27.67
CA ASP A 214 11.08 6.24 -28.37
C ASP A 214 11.98 6.96 -29.38
N LYS A 215 13.17 7.36 -28.90
CA LYS A 215 14.38 7.33 -29.70
C LYS A 215 14.96 5.92 -29.54
N ASP A 216 15.59 5.38 -30.58
CA ASP A 216 16.38 4.15 -30.48
C ASP A 216 17.55 4.38 -29.49
N PHE A 217 17.29 4.14 -28.20
CA PHE A 217 18.32 4.00 -27.20
C PHE A 217 19.03 2.68 -27.47
N ASP A 218 20.18 2.76 -28.13
CA ASP A 218 20.99 1.58 -28.41
C ASP A 218 21.76 1.14 -27.16
N LEU A 219 21.09 0.34 -26.31
CA LEU A 219 21.74 -0.40 -25.24
C LEU A 219 22.46 -1.65 -25.77
N HIS A 220 22.10 -2.12 -26.96
CA HIS A 220 22.61 -3.38 -27.51
C HIS A 220 24.11 -3.33 -27.76
N THR A 221 24.54 -2.33 -28.53
CA THR A 221 25.94 -2.15 -28.94
C THR A 221 26.89 -2.08 -27.73
N PRO A 222 26.72 -1.16 -26.75
CA PRO A 222 27.64 -1.08 -25.62
C PRO A 222 27.62 -2.34 -24.74
N LEU A 223 26.48 -3.01 -24.57
CA LEU A 223 26.42 -4.26 -23.80
C LEU A 223 27.12 -5.42 -24.50
N SER A 224 26.97 -5.52 -25.82
CA SER A 224 27.60 -6.56 -26.64
C SER A 224 29.12 -6.41 -26.75
N GLU A 225 29.62 -5.18 -26.75
CA GLU A 225 31.05 -4.84 -26.82
C GLU A 225 31.75 -4.79 -25.45
N GLY A 226 31.02 -5.00 -24.36
CA GLY A 226 31.56 -4.93 -23.00
C GLY A 226 31.79 -3.52 -22.46
N ARG A 227 31.23 -2.49 -23.10
CA ARG A 227 31.28 -1.08 -22.69
C ARG A 227 30.17 -0.75 -21.68
N TYR A 228 30.21 -1.38 -20.50
CA TYR A 228 29.11 -1.30 -19.52
C TYR A 228 28.87 0.09 -18.93
N GLU A 229 29.91 0.92 -18.79
CA GLU A 229 29.73 2.30 -18.31
C GLU A 229 29.01 3.16 -19.35
N ASP A 230 29.25 2.94 -20.65
CA ASP A 230 28.50 3.60 -21.72
C ASP A 230 27.02 3.19 -21.68
N ALA A 231 26.74 1.91 -21.45
CA ALA A 231 25.38 1.41 -21.26
C ALA A 231 24.69 2.06 -20.04
N LYS A 232 25.41 2.31 -18.94
CA LYS A 232 24.88 3.05 -17.78
C LYS A 232 24.60 4.52 -18.12
N ILE A 233 25.44 5.18 -18.91
CA ILE A 233 25.22 6.56 -19.37
C ILE A 233 23.95 6.64 -20.21
N ILE A 234 23.78 5.73 -21.17
CA ILE A 234 22.57 5.63 -22.00
C ILE A 234 21.34 5.37 -21.14
N SER A 235 21.44 4.46 -20.17
CA SER A 235 20.38 4.16 -19.21
C SER A 235 19.97 5.38 -18.38
N LYS A 236 20.94 6.18 -17.90
CA LYS A 236 20.66 7.44 -17.20
C LYS A 236 19.98 8.46 -18.10
N ALA A 237 20.40 8.59 -19.36
CA ALA A 237 19.75 9.46 -20.34
C ALA A 237 18.30 9.02 -20.60
N MET A 238 18.05 7.70 -20.69
CA MET A 238 16.72 7.11 -20.82
C MET A 238 15.82 7.46 -19.61
N ILE A 239 16.34 7.31 -18.39
CA ILE A 239 15.64 7.68 -17.14
C ILE A 239 15.33 9.18 -17.11
N ASN A 240 16.31 10.03 -17.39
CA ASN A 240 16.16 11.48 -17.36
C ASN A 240 15.15 11.96 -18.41
N ARG A 241 15.11 11.35 -19.60
CA ARG A 241 14.12 11.68 -20.63
C ARG A 241 12.71 11.27 -20.21
N TYR A 242 12.57 10.09 -19.60
CA TYR A 242 11.28 9.56 -19.17
C TYR A 242 10.69 10.38 -18.01
N TYR A 243 11.46 10.58 -16.93
CA TYR A 243 10.98 11.27 -15.73
C TYR A 243 11.20 12.79 -15.71
N GLY A 244 12.13 13.30 -16.52
CA GLY A 244 12.37 14.74 -16.67
C GLY A 244 11.32 15.43 -17.54
N ASN A 245 10.49 14.67 -18.26
CA ASN A 245 9.34 15.21 -18.95
C ASN A 245 8.19 15.41 -17.93
N SER A 246 7.95 16.66 -17.53
CA SER A 246 6.92 17.05 -16.55
C SER A 246 5.54 16.46 -16.87
N SER A 247 5.26 16.25 -18.16
CA SER A 247 4.01 15.70 -18.66
C SER A 247 3.70 14.29 -18.13
N VAL A 248 4.68 13.46 -17.74
CA VAL A 248 4.41 12.07 -17.26
C VAL A 248 3.79 12.04 -15.87
N LYS A 249 4.40 12.80 -14.96
CA LYS A 249 3.91 12.92 -13.58
C LYS A 249 2.57 13.64 -13.55
N GLU A 250 2.44 14.68 -14.38
CA GLU A 250 1.20 15.42 -14.53
C GLU A 250 0.09 14.53 -15.12
N PHE A 251 0.39 13.76 -16.18
CA PHE A 251 -0.54 12.84 -16.83
C PHE A 251 -1.09 11.79 -15.88
N SER A 252 -0.21 11.08 -15.15
CA SER A 252 -0.64 9.98 -14.27
C SER A 252 -1.48 10.49 -13.10
N SER A 253 -1.04 11.59 -12.47
CA SER A 253 -1.77 12.26 -11.39
C SER A 253 -3.15 12.76 -11.85
N LYS A 254 -3.24 13.36 -13.04
CA LYS A 254 -4.50 13.80 -13.64
C LYS A 254 -5.46 12.63 -13.88
N PHE A 255 -4.98 11.51 -14.42
CA PHE A 255 -5.83 10.33 -14.62
C PHE A 255 -6.31 9.70 -13.32
N ASP A 256 -5.44 9.58 -12.33
CA ASP A 256 -5.81 9.00 -11.03
C ASP A 256 -6.87 9.87 -10.33
N SER A 257 -6.79 11.19 -10.49
CA SER A 257 -7.84 12.13 -10.08
C SER A 257 -9.18 11.87 -10.79
N LEU A 258 -9.19 11.68 -12.12
CA LEU A 258 -10.42 11.37 -12.87
C LEU A 258 -11.02 10.02 -12.46
N ILE A 259 -10.19 8.99 -12.28
CA ILE A 259 -10.65 7.66 -11.82
C ILE A 259 -11.25 7.76 -10.42
N ALA A 260 -10.63 8.53 -9.52
CA ALA A 260 -11.16 8.73 -8.17
C ALA A 260 -12.55 9.40 -8.17
N ILE A 261 -12.79 10.36 -9.07
CA ILE A 261 -14.10 10.99 -9.24
C ILE A 261 -15.15 9.96 -9.67
N VAL A 262 -14.82 9.11 -10.65
CA VAL A 262 -15.76 8.10 -11.17
C VAL A 262 -15.99 6.93 -10.21
N SER A 263 -15.06 6.70 -9.28
CA SER A 263 -15.15 5.64 -8.26
C SER A 263 -16.11 5.97 -7.10
N GLY A 264 -16.74 7.16 -7.07
CA GLY A 264 -17.89 7.43 -6.20
C GLY A 264 -17.58 7.87 -4.76
N LYS A 265 -16.51 8.64 -4.53
CA LYS A 265 -16.17 9.22 -3.21
C LYS A 265 -15.89 10.74 -3.28
N THR A 266 -16.76 11.49 -3.93
CA THR A 266 -16.69 12.96 -3.93
C THR A 266 -17.36 13.51 -2.68
N ASP A 267 -16.60 14.27 -1.88
CA ASP A 267 -17.09 15.03 -0.73
C ASP A 267 -17.76 16.32 -1.20
N PHE A 268 -18.72 16.86 -0.45
CA PHE A 268 -19.53 18.03 -0.86
C PHE A 268 -18.83 19.37 -0.64
N SER A 269 -17.63 19.36 -0.05
CA SER A 269 -16.87 20.58 0.20
C SER A 269 -16.45 21.27 -1.10
N VAL A 270 -16.65 22.60 -1.17
CA VAL A 270 -16.21 23.44 -2.30
C VAL A 270 -14.70 23.36 -2.55
N ASN A 271 -13.94 22.91 -1.56
CA ASN A 271 -12.53 22.56 -1.72
C ASN A 271 -12.31 21.49 -2.80
N GLN A 272 -13.26 20.60 -3.12
CA GLN A 272 -13.10 19.66 -4.24
C GLN A 272 -13.18 20.33 -5.62
N PHE A 273 -13.91 21.44 -5.75
CA PHE A 273 -13.91 22.27 -6.95
C PHE A 273 -12.60 23.04 -7.09
N ASN A 274 -12.07 23.57 -5.97
CA ASN A 274 -10.88 24.42 -5.91
C ASN A 274 -9.53 23.70 -5.63
N ALA A 275 -9.51 22.40 -5.29
CA ALA A 275 -8.29 21.70 -4.89
C ALA A 275 -7.37 21.38 -6.07
N ILE A 276 -6.62 22.40 -6.49
CA ILE A 276 -5.27 22.24 -7.03
C ILE A 276 -4.42 23.29 -6.30
N LYS A 277 -3.72 22.87 -5.23
CA LYS A 277 -2.41 23.45 -4.88
C LYS A 277 -1.61 22.70 -3.83
N THR A 278 -2.19 21.83 -3.01
CA THR A 278 -1.42 21.11 -1.98
C THR A 278 -2.10 19.79 -1.64
N ASN A 279 -1.30 18.72 -1.54
CA ASN A 279 -1.66 17.34 -1.18
C ASN A 279 -2.04 16.38 -2.32
N ALA A 280 -1.17 16.28 -3.34
CA ALA A 280 -1.12 15.11 -4.23
C ALA A 280 -0.29 13.93 -3.64
N PHE A 281 -0.09 13.87 -2.31
CA PHE A 281 0.84 12.90 -1.70
C PHE A 281 0.28 12.06 -0.54
N SER A 282 -0.91 12.34 -0.02
CA SER A 282 -1.41 11.70 1.22
C SER A 282 -2.66 10.84 1.05
N THR A 283 -3.47 11.01 0.00
CA THR A 283 -4.77 10.33 -0.14
C THR A 283 -4.73 9.00 -0.89
N ALA A 284 -3.54 8.52 -1.30
CA ALA A 284 -3.38 7.19 -1.89
C ALA A 284 -3.27 6.06 -0.84
N ALA A 285 -3.20 6.40 0.45
CA ALA A 285 -2.92 5.45 1.54
C ALA A 285 -4.16 4.78 2.15
N SER A 286 -5.37 5.20 1.82
CA SER A 286 -6.62 4.73 2.47
C SER A 286 -7.73 4.33 1.50
N LEU A 287 -7.37 3.90 0.29
CA LEU A 287 -8.31 3.17 -0.55
C LEU A 287 -8.27 1.70 -0.13
N ASP A 288 -9.27 1.29 0.66
CA ASP A 288 -9.62 -0.11 0.80
C ASP A 288 -9.74 -0.72 -0.60
N LYS A 289 -8.91 -1.74 -0.82
CA LYS A 289 -8.80 -2.44 -2.08
C LYS A 289 -10.14 -3.13 -2.36
N GLU A 290 -10.95 -2.56 -3.25
CA GLU A 290 -12.15 -3.22 -3.76
C GLU A 290 -11.83 -4.56 -4.43
N GLU A 291 -12.77 -5.49 -4.36
CA GLU A 291 -12.67 -6.84 -4.91
C GLU A 291 -12.40 -6.79 -6.41
N PRO A 292 -11.52 -7.67 -6.94
CA PRO A 292 -11.37 -7.77 -8.38
C PRO A 292 -12.70 -8.27 -8.95
N GLU A 293 -13.11 -7.70 -10.08
CA GLU A 293 -14.03 -8.39 -10.96
C GLU A 293 -13.56 -9.84 -11.07
N SER A 294 -14.44 -10.76 -10.67
CA SER A 294 -14.27 -12.18 -10.94
C SER A 294 -13.70 -12.32 -12.34
N LEU A 295 -12.64 -13.09 -12.53
CA LEU A 295 -12.16 -13.48 -13.86
C LEU A 295 -13.35 -14.08 -14.60
N ILE A 296 -14.08 -13.24 -15.36
CA ILE A 296 -15.16 -13.70 -16.23
C ILE A 296 -14.46 -14.57 -17.25
N ILE A 297 -14.76 -15.87 -17.19
CA ILE A 297 -14.31 -16.85 -18.16
C ILE A 297 -15.06 -16.50 -19.46
N GLU A 298 -14.53 -15.56 -20.24
CA GLU A 298 -14.84 -15.52 -21.65
C GLU A 298 -14.31 -16.83 -22.22
N GLY A 299 -15.20 -17.62 -22.80
CA GLY A 299 -15.00 -19.05 -23.05
C GLY A 299 -13.62 -19.37 -23.59
N ILE A 300 -13.00 -20.41 -23.02
CA ILE A 300 -11.68 -20.93 -23.41
C ILE A 300 -11.59 -20.92 -24.93
N THR A 301 -10.84 -19.99 -25.49
CA THR A 301 -10.60 -19.92 -26.92
C THR A 301 -9.79 -21.16 -27.28
N LEU A 302 -10.46 -22.11 -27.92
CA LEU A 302 -9.84 -23.32 -28.44
C LEU A 302 -8.71 -22.90 -29.38
N MET A 303 -7.50 -23.32 -29.05
CA MET A 303 -6.29 -23.11 -29.83
C MET A 303 -6.56 -23.49 -31.30
N GLN A 304 -6.27 -22.58 -32.24
CA GLN A 304 -6.13 -22.93 -33.65
C GLN A 304 -4.90 -23.83 -33.78
N CYS A 305 -5.04 -24.97 -34.46
CA CYS A 305 -3.98 -25.96 -34.65
C CYS A 305 -2.63 -25.28 -34.91
N PRO A 306 -1.57 -25.59 -34.14
CA PRO A 306 -0.26 -24.99 -34.38
C PRO A 306 0.17 -25.33 -35.81
N ILE A 307 0.67 -24.30 -36.47
CA ILE A 307 0.98 -24.20 -37.89
C ILE A 307 1.66 -25.47 -38.43
N MET A 308 1.19 -25.96 -39.58
CA MET A 308 1.80 -27.04 -40.37
C MET A 308 3.16 -26.56 -40.91
N MET A 309 4.21 -26.63 -40.11
CA MET A 309 5.59 -26.53 -40.59
C MET A 309 6.14 -27.94 -40.84
N ASP A 310 7.10 -28.07 -41.75
CA ASP A 310 7.70 -29.36 -42.12
C ASP A 310 8.55 -30.00 -40.98
N ASP A 311 8.88 -29.23 -39.93
CA ASP A 311 9.69 -29.67 -38.79
C ASP A 311 8.83 -30.10 -37.59
N ASP A 312 8.98 -31.37 -37.17
CA ASP A 312 8.31 -31.93 -35.97
C ASP A 312 8.96 -31.40 -34.67
N ALA A 313 8.54 -30.21 -34.24
CA ALA A 313 9.02 -29.62 -33.00
C ALA A 313 8.39 -30.29 -31.76
N PRO A 314 9.12 -30.45 -30.64
CA PRO A 314 8.53 -30.93 -29.41
C PRO A 314 7.54 -29.90 -28.86
N VAL A 315 6.39 -30.40 -28.39
CA VAL A 315 5.36 -29.61 -27.72
C VAL A 315 5.10 -30.16 -26.32
N ILE A 316 4.74 -29.28 -25.38
CA ILE A 316 4.29 -29.67 -24.04
C ILE A 316 2.76 -29.55 -24.01
N PRO A 317 2.01 -30.66 -23.99
CA PRO A 317 0.55 -30.61 -23.90
C PRO A 317 0.10 -30.03 -22.55
N ILE A 318 -0.96 -29.24 -22.59
CA ILE A 318 -1.60 -28.64 -21.43
C ILE A 318 -2.86 -29.45 -21.12
N ILE A 319 -2.91 -30.04 -19.92
CA ILE A 319 -4.06 -30.78 -19.40
C ILE A 319 -5.25 -29.84 -19.18
N TYR A 320 -6.47 -30.28 -19.47
CA TYR A 320 -7.70 -29.48 -19.38
C TYR A 320 -8.08 -29.08 -17.95
N GLY A 321 -8.73 -27.91 -17.80
CA GLY A 321 -9.25 -27.38 -16.53
C GLY A 321 -8.99 -25.87 -16.34
N LEU A 322 -9.18 -25.36 -15.13
CA LEU A 322 -9.20 -23.92 -14.83
C LEU A 322 -7.84 -23.23 -15.00
N PRO A 323 -7.81 -21.93 -15.34
CA PRO A 323 -6.59 -21.14 -15.37
C PRO A 323 -5.84 -21.18 -14.03
N VAL A 324 -4.51 -21.18 -14.06
CA VAL A 324 -3.65 -21.34 -12.88
C VAL A 324 -3.92 -20.28 -11.81
N LEU A 325 -4.19 -19.03 -12.22
CA LEU A 325 -4.44 -17.91 -11.31
C LEU A 325 -5.90 -17.78 -10.87
N PHE A 326 -6.77 -18.71 -11.28
CA PHE A 326 -8.17 -18.69 -10.88
C PHE A 326 -8.31 -18.97 -9.37
N GLY A 327 -9.05 -18.10 -8.67
CA GLY A 327 -9.33 -18.20 -7.24
C GLY A 327 -8.21 -17.73 -6.31
N GLU A 328 -7.13 -17.14 -6.84
CA GLU A 328 -6.04 -16.57 -6.02
C GLU A 328 -6.43 -15.21 -5.39
N GLU A 329 -5.82 -14.87 -4.25
CA GLU A 329 -6.06 -13.59 -3.58
C GLU A 329 -5.64 -12.39 -4.44
N LYS A 330 -6.40 -11.28 -4.38
CA LYS A 330 -6.09 -10.03 -5.12
C LYS A 330 -4.64 -9.57 -4.90
N LYS A 331 -4.14 -9.65 -3.67
CA LYS A 331 -2.76 -9.24 -3.35
C LYS A 331 -1.71 -10.06 -4.11
N VAL A 332 -1.97 -11.35 -4.33
CA VAL A 332 -1.10 -12.25 -5.08
C VAL A 332 -1.20 -11.94 -6.58
N ILE A 333 -2.41 -11.77 -7.12
CA ILE A 333 -2.62 -11.40 -8.52
C ILE A 333 -1.96 -10.04 -8.84
N ASP A 334 -2.16 -9.01 -8.01
CA ASP A 334 -1.52 -7.70 -8.14
C ASP A 334 0.02 -7.81 -8.21
N GLN A 335 0.60 -8.72 -7.41
CA GLN A 335 2.05 -8.95 -7.37
C GLN A 335 2.54 -9.68 -8.63
N ILE A 336 1.81 -10.69 -9.09
CA ILE A 336 2.12 -11.45 -10.31
C ILE A 336 2.00 -10.55 -11.54
N MET A 337 0.97 -9.70 -11.61
CA MET A 337 0.80 -8.72 -12.69
C MET A 337 2.00 -7.77 -12.81
N LYS A 338 2.53 -7.32 -11.67
CA LYS A 338 3.73 -6.46 -11.63
C LYS A 338 4.99 -7.23 -11.99
N ASN A 339 5.08 -8.49 -11.57
CA ASN A 339 6.25 -9.33 -11.75
C ASN A 339 5.86 -10.82 -11.81
N PRO A 340 5.65 -11.38 -13.01
CA PRO A 340 5.25 -12.78 -13.17
C PRO A 340 6.21 -13.79 -12.55
N LEU A 341 7.52 -13.50 -12.50
CA LEU A 341 8.51 -14.38 -11.84
C LEU A 341 8.21 -14.61 -10.36
N SER A 342 7.42 -13.75 -9.70
CA SER A 342 7.00 -13.95 -8.32
C SER A 342 6.19 -15.24 -8.09
N ILE A 343 5.61 -15.82 -9.15
CA ILE A 343 4.96 -17.15 -9.12
C ILE A 343 5.88 -18.20 -8.48
N LEU A 344 7.19 -18.14 -8.76
CA LEU A 344 8.17 -19.10 -8.22
C LEU A 344 8.32 -19.03 -6.70
N SER A 345 7.79 -18.00 -6.04
CA SER A 345 7.75 -17.89 -4.57
C SER A 345 6.49 -18.52 -3.95
N TYR A 346 5.55 -19.00 -4.76
CA TYR A 346 4.26 -19.55 -4.34
C TYR A 346 4.16 -21.04 -4.71
N GLU A 347 4.54 -21.92 -3.78
CA GLU A 347 4.59 -23.37 -4.01
C GLU A 347 3.24 -23.95 -4.46
N ASN A 348 2.12 -23.44 -3.92
CA ASN A 348 0.78 -23.84 -4.33
C ASN A 348 0.51 -23.53 -5.82
N ILE A 349 0.94 -22.38 -6.32
CA ILE A 349 0.76 -21.97 -7.72
C ILE A 349 1.70 -22.77 -8.62
N VAL A 350 2.96 -22.99 -8.19
CA VAL A 350 3.91 -23.87 -8.92
C VAL A 350 3.34 -25.28 -9.09
N ASN A 351 2.77 -25.86 -8.03
CA ASN A 351 2.15 -27.18 -8.10
C ASN A 351 0.92 -27.20 -9.02
N LYS A 352 0.11 -26.13 -9.02
CA LYS A 352 -0.97 -25.98 -10.01
C LYS A 352 -0.42 -26.01 -11.43
N ILE A 353 0.68 -25.30 -11.73
CA ILE A 353 1.30 -25.31 -13.06
C ILE A 353 1.78 -26.70 -13.43
N ILE A 354 2.53 -27.38 -12.56
CA ILE A 354 3.07 -28.72 -12.84
C ILE A 354 1.94 -29.71 -13.14
N ALA A 355 0.83 -29.65 -12.39
CA ALA A 355 -0.35 -30.50 -12.62
C ALA A 355 -1.05 -30.23 -13.96
N ARG A 356 -0.74 -29.12 -14.64
CA ARG A 356 -1.26 -28.75 -15.97
C ARG A 356 -0.36 -29.18 -17.11
N LEU A 357 0.89 -29.52 -16.85
CA LEU A 357 1.85 -29.92 -17.87
C LEU A 357 1.88 -31.45 -17.99
N SER A 358 1.91 -31.94 -19.23
CA SER A 358 2.08 -33.37 -19.53
C SER A 358 3.43 -33.63 -20.20
N GLN A 359 3.81 -34.90 -20.32
CA GLN A 359 5.01 -35.33 -21.03
C GLN A 359 5.02 -34.78 -22.46
N SER A 360 6.18 -34.36 -22.95
CA SER A 360 6.31 -33.80 -24.28
C SER A 360 6.07 -34.84 -25.38
N ILE A 361 5.51 -34.39 -26.50
CA ILE A 361 5.27 -35.19 -27.71
C ILE A 361 5.65 -34.36 -28.95
N GLY A 362 5.80 -35.02 -30.11
CA GLY A 362 5.98 -34.32 -31.38
C GLY A 362 4.73 -33.52 -31.77
N LEU A 363 4.92 -32.40 -32.47
CA LEU A 363 3.85 -31.56 -32.97
C LEU A 363 2.88 -32.35 -33.87
N PHE A 364 3.38 -33.21 -34.76
CA PHE A 364 2.50 -34.02 -35.61
C PHE A 364 1.61 -34.96 -34.79
N SER A 365 2.19 -35.62 -33.79
CA SER A 365 1.44 -36.49 -32.87
C SER A 365 0.40 -35.69 -32.10
N TYR A 366 0.75 -34.49 -31.62
CA TYR A 366 -0.19 -33.61 -30.95
C TYR A 366 -1.37 -33.21 -31.85
N CYS A 367 -1.11 -32.82 -33.10
CA CYS A 367 -2.15 -32.44 -34.05
C CYS A 367 -3.12 -33.60 -34.32
N GLU A 368 -2.61 -34.83 -34.46
CA GLU A 368 -3.45 -36.03 -34.60
C GLU A 368 -4.33 -36.24 -33.35
N ILE A 369 -3.74 -36.17 -32.15
CA ILE A 369 -4.48 -36.35 -30.89
C ILE A 369 -5.54 -35.26 -30.71
N TYR A 370 -5.19 -34.00 -30.97
CA TYR A 370 -6.07 -32.85 -30.76
C TYR A 370 -7.30 -32.87 -31.68
N ASN A 371 -7.15 -33.41 -32.89
CA ASN A 371 -8.23 -33.54 -33.88
C ASN A 371 -9.07 -34.83 -33.70
N THR A 372 -8.59 -35.81 -32.94
CA THR A 372 -9.26 -37.11 -32.77
C THR A 372 -9.89 -37.26 -31.39
N THR A 373 -9.05 -37.47 -30.37
CA THR A 373 -9.47 -37.89 -29.03
C THR A 373 -9.36 -36.80 -27.99
N ARG A 374 -8.43 -35.85 -28.17
CA ARG A 374 -7.99 -34.86 -27.18
C ARG A 374 -7.52 -35.50 -25.85
N ILE A 375 -7.17 -36.78 -25.86
CA ILE A 375 -6.67 -37.48 -24.69
C ILE A 375 -5.17 -37.72 -24.88
N HIS A 376 -4.38 -37.26 -23.92
CA HIS A 376 -2.95 -37.46 -23.95
C HIS A 376 -2.61 -38.96 -23.85
N PRO A 377 -1.73 -39.52 -24.71
CA PRO A 377 -1.49 -40.95 -24.80
C PRO A 377 -0.87 -41.54 -23.53
N MET A 378 0.02 -40.80 -22.87
CA MET A 378 0.72 -41.25 -21.66
C MET A 378 -0.08 -41.01 -20.37
N SER A 379 -0.54 -39.78 -20.11
CA SER A 379 -1.29 -39.44 -18.89
C SER A 379 -2.76 -39.83 -18.92
N ARG A 380 -3.34 -40.13 -20.09
CA ARG A 380 -4.77 -40.42 -20.29
C ARG A 380 -5.71 -39.30 -19.83
N GLN A 381 -5.21 -38.06 -19.82
CA GLN A 381 -5.98 -36.87 -19.44
C GLN A 381 -6.35 -36.05 -20.66
N ASP A 382 -7.48 -35.34 -20.57
CA ASP A 382 -7.92 -34.40 -21.61
C ASP A 382 -6.93 -33.24 -21.75
N ILE A 383 -6.70 -32.80 -22.99
CA ILE A 383 -5.81 -31.67 -23.32
C ILE A 383 -6.62 -30.46 -23.79
N SER A 384 -6.22 -29.27 -23.33
CA SER A 384 -6.82 -27.99 -23.75
C SER A 384 -5.95 -27.20 -24.73
N GLY A 385 -4.69 -27.57 -24.91
CA GLY A 385 -3.73 -26.86 -25.75
C GLY A 385 -2.32 -27.46 -25.65
N CYS A 386 -1.33 -26.81 -26.26
CA CYS A 386 0.08 -27.16 -26.09
C CYS A 386 1.00 -25.94 -26.12
N ILE A 387 2.20 -26.08 -25.55
CA ILE A 387 3.27 -25.10 -25.63
C ILE A 387 4.32 -25.62 -26.62
N PRO A 388 4.38 -25.09 -27.86
CA PRO A 388 5.41 -25.49 -28.82
C PRO A 388 6.77 -24.88 -28.48
N LEU A 389 7.83 -25.70 -28.53
CA LEU A 389 9.16 -25.34 -28.01
C LEU A 389 10.20 -25.01 -29.09
N GLY A 390 9.80 -24.32 -30.17
CA GLY A 390 10.73 -23.95 -31.23
C GLY A 390 11.24 -22.51 -31.16
N SER A 391 12.39 -22.25 -31.78
CA SER A 391 13.06 -20.95 -31.84
C SER A 391 12.67 -20.10 -33.07
N ASN A 392 11.52 -20.35 -33.69
CA ASN A 392 10.98 -19.51 -34.75
C ASN A 392 9.85 -18.61 -34.20
N LYS A 393 9.48 -17.60 -34.99
CA LYS A 393 8.52 -16.57 -34.56
C LYS A 393 7.13 -17.15 -34.34
N GLU A 394 6.74 -18.09 -35.17
CA GLU A 394 5.43 -18.75 -35.17
C GLU A 394 5.22 -19.58 -33.90
N TYR A 395 6.17 -20.45 -33.55
CA TYR A 395 6.13 -21.24 -32.31
C TYR A 395 6.16 -20.35 -31.08
N VAL A 396 6.92 -19.26 -31.10
CA VAL A 396 7.01 -18.32 -29.98
C VAL A 396 5.69 -17.58 -29.77
N ASN A 397 5.01 -17.18 -30.84
CA ASN A 397 3.68 -16.56 -30.77
C ASN A 397 2.65 -17.56 -30.22
N GLU A 398 2.66 -18.79 -30.73
CA GLU A 398 1.71 -19.82 -30.30
C GLU A 398 1.95 -20.25 -28.84
N ALA A 399 3.20 -20.40 -28.43
CA ALA A 399 3.57 -20.61 -27.03
C ALA A 399 3.09 -19.46 -26.14
N SER A 400 3.15 -18.21 -26.61
CA SER A 400 2.64 -17.05 -25.86
C SER A 400 1.12 -17.13 -25.68
N ASN A 401 0.37 -17.52 -26.71
CA ASN A 401 -1.07 -17.76 -26.64
C ASN A 401 -1.42 -18.88 -25.66
N ALA A 402 -0.71 -20.01 -25.74
CA ALA A 402 -0.88 -21.14 -24.84
C ALA A 402 -0.65 -20.75 -23.37
N ILE A 403 0.38 -19.94 -23.12
CA ILE A 403 0.72 -19.43 -21.78
C ILE A 403 -0.37 -18.49 -21.26
N MET A 404 -0.88 -17.57 -22.07
CA MET A 404 -2.01 -16.72 -21.66
C MET A 404 -3.22 -17.56 -21.26
N ASN A 405 -3.57 -18.57 -22.06
CA ASN A 405 -4.68 -19.46 -21.74
C ASN A 405 -4.42 -20.26 -20.45
N LEU A 406 -3.20 -20.77 -20.25
CA LEU A 406 -2.81 -21.51 -19.05
C LEU A 406 -2.95 -20.67 -17.78
N PHE A 407 -2.45 -19.43 -17.77
CA PHE A 407 -2.38 -18.62 -16.56
C PHE A 407 -3.67 -17.85 -16.27
N THR A 408 -4.28 -17.25 -17.29
CA THR A 408 -5.32 -16.21 -17.11
C THR A 408 -6.61 -16.50 -17.89
N GLY A 409 -6.64 -17.57 -18.67
CA GLY A 409 -7.75 -17.86 -19.58
C GLY A 409 -7.80 -16.94 -20.80
N GLY A 410 -6.65 -16.38 -21.21
CA GLY A 410 -6.51 -15.63 -22.47
C GLY A 410 -6.24 -14.13 -22.33
N LYS A 411 -6.18 -13.59 -21.10
CA LYS A 411 -5.85 -12.17 -20.84
C LYS A 411 -4.35 -11.94 -20.68
N ILE A 412 -3.80 -10.90 -21.30
CA ILE A 412 -2.40 -10.49 -21.08
C ILE A 412 -2.29 -9.78 -19.73
N LEU A 413 -1.77 -10.45 -18.71
CA LEU A 413 -1.56 -9.88 -17.38
C LEU A 413 -0.07 -9.76 -17.05
N GLY A 414 0.56 -8.66 -17.46
CA GLY A 414 2.00 -8.41 -17.23
C GLY A 414 2.87 -8.85 -18.41
N ASN A 415 4.16 -9.08 -18.15
CA ASN A 415 5.14 -9.41 -19.19
C ASN A 415 5.09 -10.91 -19.55
N ILE A 416 4.66 -11.24 -20.78
CA ILE A 416 4.51 -12.62 -21.26
C ILE A 416 5.83 -13.41 -21.26
N ASP A 417 6.96 -12.75 -21.52
CA ASP A 417 8.27 -13.41 -21.53
C ASP A 417 8.73 -13.78 -20.12
N LEU A 418 8.25 -13.06 -19.08
CA LEU A 418 8.47 -13.47 -17.69
C LEU A 418 7.61 -14.69 -17.30
N TYR A 419 6.41 -14.88 -17.86
CA TYR A 419 5.67 -16.15 -17.68
C TYR A 419 6.36 -17.31 -18.37
N TYR A 420 6.92 -17.08 -19.56
CA TYR A 420 7.75 -18.09 -20.21
C TYR A 420 8.98 -18.43 -19.36
N ALA A 421 9.63 -17.42 -18.75
CA ALA A 421 10.73 -17.65 -17.82
C ALA A 421 10.31 -18.43 -16.55
N VAL A 422 9.08 -18.26 -16.05
CA VAL A 422 8.53 -19.10 -14.97
C VAL A 422 8.49 -20.57 -15.41
N LEU A 423 7.99 -20.86 -16.61
CA LEU A 423 7.97 -22.23 -17.14
C LEU A 423 9.37 -22.80 -17.32
N PHE A 424 10.30 -22.00 -17.84
CA PHE A 424 11.71 -22.38 -17.95
C PHE A 424 12.27 -22.87 -16.60
N PHE A 425 12.12 -22.09 -15.52
CA PHE A 425 12.62 -22.47 -14.20
C PHE A 425 11.88 -23.65 -13.56
N ILE A 426 10.58 -23.80 -13.82
CA ILE A 426 9.81 -24.96 -13.34
C ILE A 426 10.31 -26.23 -14.02
N ILE A 427 10.44 -26.21 -15.35
CA ILE A 427 10.76 -27.38 -16.17
C ILE A 427 12.17 -27.91 -15.91
N GLU A 428 13.13 -27.06 -15.54
CA GLU A 428 14.45 -27.51 -15.05
C GLU A 428 14.38 -28.46 -13.86
N ASN A 429 13.26 -28.48 -13.13
CA ASN A 429 13.05 -29.28 -11.93
C ASN A 429 11.95 -30.37 -12.09
N VAL A 430 11.42 -30.58 -13.30
CA VAL A 430 10.33 -31.55 -13.57
C VAL A 430 10.87 -32.75 -14.35
N PRO A 431 11.03 -33.94 -13.72
CA PRO A 431 11.71 -35.09 -14.34
C PRO A 431 11.08 -35.60 -15.64
N PHE A 432 9.76 -35.57 -15.77
CA PHE A 432 9.08 -36.06 -16.98
C PHE A 432 9.21 -35.12 -18.19
N LEU A 433 9.87 -33.97 -18.03
CA LEU A 433 10.16 -33.00 -19.09
C LEU A 433 11.66 -32.84 -19.37
N ASP A 434 12.49 -33.77 -18.89
CA ASP A 434 13.95 -33.71 -19.06
C ASP A 434 14.38 -33.67 -20.53
N ASN A 435 13.62 -34.34 -21.40
CA ASN A 435 13.90 -34.43 -22.84
C ASN A 435 13.70 -33.12 -23.61
N VAL A 436 13.08 -32.09 -23.01
CA VAL A 436 12.79 -30.80 -23.67
C VAL A 436 13.50 -29.60 -23.03
N ARG A 437 14.41 -29.85 -22.09
CA ARG A 437 15.14 -28.78 -21.37
C ARG A 437 16.00 -27.90 -22.29
N GLU A 438 16.63 -28.46 -23.31
CA GLU A 438 17.38 -27.63 -24.26
C GLU A 438 16.44 -26.85 -25.19
N ASN A 439 15.31 -27.42 -25.63
CA ASN A 439 14.34 -26.70 -26.45
C ASN A 439 13.73 -25.49 -25.72
N ILE A 440 13.35 -25.65 -24.45
CA ILE A 440 12.78 -24.54 -23.68
C ILE A 440 13.79 -23.40 -23.49
N LYS A 441 15.07 -23.74 -23.34
CA LYS A 441 16.20 -22.83 -23.20
C LYS A 441 16.54 -22.12 -24.51
N GLU A 442 16.54 -22.83 -25.63
CA GLU A 442 16.71 -22.22 -26.96
C GLU A 442 15.62 -21.20 -27.26
N GLN A 443 14.36 -21.53 -26.98
CA GLN A 443 13.25 -20.59 -27.15
C GLN A 443 13.31 -19.44 -26.12
N MET A 444 13.82 -19.66 -24.89
CA MET A 444 14.12 -18.58 -23.93
C MET A 444 15.16 -17.61 -24.50
N ILE A 445 16.26 -18.12 -25.06
CA ILE A 445 17.31 -17.34 -25.71
C ILE A 445 16.75 -16.58 -26.91
N TYR A 446 15.91 -17.21 -27.72
CA TYR A 446 15.24 -16.54 -28.84
C TYR A 446 14.42 -15.35 -28.36
N ARG A 447 13.55 -15.53 -27.34
CA ARG A 447 12.75 -14.44 -26.77
C ARG A 447 13.63 -13.31 -26.26
N MET A 448 14.69 -13.62 -25.52
CA MET A 448 15.64 -12.63 -24.98
C MET A 448 16.32 -11.79 -26.07
N ASN A 449 16.58 -12.38 -27.24
CA ASN A 449 17.25 -11.71 -28.36
C ASN A 449 16.31 -10.96 -29.31
N ASN A 450 15.03 -11.33 -29.39
CA ASN A 450 14.11 -10.83 -30.42
C ASN A 450 12.92 -10.03 -29.87
N HIS A 451 12.51 -10.24 -28.62
CA HIS A 451 11.37 -9.55 -28.04
C HIS A 451 11.77 -8.22 -27.42
N LYS A 452 10.97 -7.18 -27.69
CA LYS A 452 11.07 -5.89 -27.00
C LYS A 452 10.06 -5.82 -25.86
N THR A 453 10.51 -5.39 -24.69
CA THR A 453 9.69 -5.17 -23.50
C THR A 453 9.99 -3.81 -22.89
N SER A 454 9.17 -3.34 -21.94
CA SER A 454 9.51 -2.18 -21.14
C SER A 454 10.83 -2.41 -20.38
N ALA A 455 11.66 -1.38 -20.31
CA ALA A 455 12.94 -1.43 -19.59
C ALA A 455 12.77 -1.81 -18.11
N SER A 456 11.66 -1.43 -17.49
CA SER A 456 11.33 -1.82 -16.11
C SER A 456 10.93 -3.29 -15.94
N LEU A 457 10.78 -4.05 -17.02
CA LEU A 457 10.14 -5.39 -17.04
C LEU A 457 8.69 -5.42 -16.53
N SER A 458 8.12 -4.28 -16.17
CA SER A 458 6.73 -4.11 -15.75
C SER A 458 5.96 -3.33 -16.81
N GLY A 459 4.68 -3.65 -17.00
CA GLY A 459 3.78 -2.89 -17.86
C GLY A 459 3.16 -1.65 -17.17
N MET A 460 3.63 -1.30 -15.96
CA MET A 460 3.01 -0.27 -15.13
C MET A 460 3.45 1.14 -15.54
N SER A 461 2.52 2.09 -15.47
CA SER A 461 2.75 3.50 -15.86
C SER A 461 3.73 4.25 -14.96
N ASP A 462 3.89 3.81 -13.71
CA ASP A 462 4.75 4.47 -12.72
C ASP A 462 6.24 4.19 -12.95
N TYR A 463 6.55 3.25 -13.84
CA TYR A 463 7.89 2.78 -14.12
C TYR A 463 8.26 3.07 -15.57
N ILE A 464 9.55 3.07 -15.85
CA ILE A 464 10.06 3.38 -17.18
C ILE A 464 9.51 2.39 -18.23
N GLY A 465 8.77 2.95 -19.19
CA GLY A 465 8.03 2.22 -20.22
C GLY A 465 8.76 2.06 -21.55
N THR A 466 9.95 2.66 -21.71
CA THR A 466 10.76 2.60 -22.95
C THR A 466 10.98 1.16 -23.39
N LYS A 467 10.80 0.89 -24.68
CA LYS A 467 10.86 -0.46 -25.23
C LYS A 467 12.28 -0.83 -25.68
N ILE A 468 12.89 -1.79 -25.00
CA ILE A 468 14.25 -2.30 -25.28
C ILE A 468 14.22 -3.83 -25.38
N LEU A 469 15.29 -4.47 -25.87
CA LEU A 469 15.30 -5.94 -25.96
C LEU A 469 15.17 -6.57 -24.58
N PHE A 470 14.54 -7.73 -24.50
CA PHE A 470 14.25 -8.37 -23.22
C PHE A 470 15.52 -8.66 -22.41
N LYS A 471 16.61 -9.11 -23.04
CA LYS A 471 17.91 -9.26 -22.37
C LYS A 471 18.47 -7.96 -21.78
N GLU A 472 18.24 -6.83 -22.44
CA GLU A 472 18.70 -5.51 -22.01
C GLU A 472 17.87 -5.00 -20.84
N ALA A 473 16.56 -5.26 -20.87
CA ALA A 473 15.68 -4.94 -19.75
C ALA A 473 16.05 -5.74 -18.49
N ILE A 474 16.42 -7.02 -18.62
CA ILE A 474 16.93 -7.82 -17.49
C ILE A 474 18.18 -7.16 -16.90
N TRP A 475 19.17 -6.82 -17.73
CA TRP A 475 20.39 -6.15 -17.28
C TRP A 475 20.11 -4.78 -16.65
N PHE A 476 19.23 -3.98 -17.26
CA PHE A 476 18.84 -2.66 -16.77
C PHE A 476 18.15 -2.75 -15.40
N VAL A 477 17.24 -3.71 -15.19
CA VAL A 477 16.59 -3.90 -13.89
C VAL A 477 17.63 -4.25 -12.82
N LEU A 478 18.59 -5.13 -13.12
CA LEU A 478 19.64 -5.53 -12.18
C LEU A 478 20.62 -4.40 -11.84
N THR A 479 20.85 -3.45 -12.76
CA THR A 479 21.74 -2.30 -12.55
C THR A 479 21.01 -1.04 -12.07
N SER A 480 19.68 -1.02 -12.13
CA SER A 480 18.86 0.17 -11.82
C SER A 480 19.11 0.77 -10.44
N GLY A 481 19.55 -0.03 -9.47
CA GLY A 481 19.89 0.46 -8.13
C GLY A 481 20.92 1.60 -8.10
N SER A 482 21.90 1.58 -9.01
CA SER A 482 22.94 2.62 -9.11
C SER A 482 22.60 3.75 -10.09
N LEU A 483 21.49 3.62 -10.83
CA LEU A 483 21.09 4.56 -11.87
C LEU A 483 20.10 5.62 -11.38
N TYR A 484 19.34 5.31 -10.34
CA TYR A 484 18.26 6.15 -9.83
C TYR A 484 18.65 6.88 -8.54
N THR A 485 18.11 8.09 -8.39
CA THR A 485 18.17 8.86 -7.14
C THR A 485 16.91 8.68 -6.29
N ASP A 486 15.74 8.51 -6.92
CA ASP A 486 14.46 8.29 -6.26
C ASP A 486 14.17 6.79 -6.13
N ASN A 487 14.04 6.35 -4.88
CA ASN A 487 13.78 4.99 -4.46
C ASN A 487 12.37 4.47 -4.81
N ALA A 488 11.41 5.35 -5.09
CA ALA A 488 10.04 4.95 -5.40
C ALA A 488 9.89 4.34 -6.80
N VAL A 489 10.76 4.74 -7.73
CA VAL A 489 10.66 4.42 -9.16
C VAL A 489 11.70 3.39 -9.63
N ILE A 490 12.51 2.83 -8.72
CA ILE A 490 13.56 1.85 -9.04
C ILE A 490 12.92 0.51 -9.42
N PRO A 491 13.05 0.04 -10.68
CA PRO A 491 12.43 -1.21 -11.12
C PRO A 491 12.90 -2.44 -10.33
N LEU A 492 14.18 -2.49 -9.93
CA LEU A 492 14.73 -3.59 -9.12
C LEU A 492 13.86 -3.96 -7.91
N ARG A 493 13.22 -2.98 -7.27
CA ARG A 493 12.42 -3.20 -6.05
C ARG A 493 11.19 -4.07 -6.30
N GLN A 494 10.64 -4.05 -7.52
CA GLN A 494 9.53 -4.93 -7.90
C GLN A 494 10.00 -6.38 -8.10
N HIS A 495 11.25 -6.55 -8.50
CA HIS A 495 11.84 -7.86 -8.82
C HIS A 495 12.75 -8.40 -7.73
N VAL A 496 12.97 -7.66 -6.64
CA VAL A 496 14.01 -7.92 -5.65
C VAL A 496 13.90 -9.26 -4.93
N PHE A 497 12.70 -9.82 -4.75
CA PHE A 497 12.54 -11.13 -4.13
C PHE A 497 12.91 -12.28 -5.07
N VAL A 498 12.92 -12.02 -6.38
CA VAL A 498 13.24 -12.98 -7.45
C VAL A 498 14.46 -12.55 -8.28
N TYR A 499 15.26 -11.58 -7.82
CA TYR A 499 16.40 -11.04 -8.57
C TYR A 499 17.44 -12.10 -8.94
N HIS A 500 17.58 -13.16 -8.13
CA HIS A 500 18.47 -14.28 -8.40
C HIS A 500 18.09 -15.02 -9.69
N LYS A 501 16.79 -15.10 -10.01
CA LYS A 501 16.31 -15.63 -11.29
C LYS A 501 16.61 -14.72 -12.46
N LEU A 502 16.51 -13.40 -12.26
CA LEU A 502 17.00 -12.44 -13.26
C LEU A 502 18.51 -12.56 -13.48
N LEU A 503 19.31 -12.79 -12.43
CA LEU A 503 20.74 -13.06 -12.57
C LEU A 503 21.03 -14.34 -13.36
N GLU A 504 20.26 -15.41 -13.14
CA GLU A 504 20.36 -16.66 -13.91
C GLU A 504 20.07 -16.41 -15.41
N LEU A 505 19.00 -15.70 -15.75
CA LEU A 505 18.71 -15.31 -17.15
C LEU A 505 19.80 -14.40 -17.73
N ASN A 506 20.27 -13.44 -16.95
CA ASN A 506 21.31 -12.50 -17.40
C ASN A 506 22.65 -13.20 -17.70
N LYS A 507 22.99 -14.27 -16.94
CA LYS A 507 24.16 -15.11 -17.22
C LYS A 507 24.06 -15.79 -18.59
N MET A 508 22.87 -16.20 -19.04
CA MET A 508 22.68 -16.78 -20.37
C MET A 508 23.01 -15.77 -21.49
N ASN A 509 22.76 -14.49 -21.24
CA ASN A 509 23.08 -13.40 -22.17
C ASN A 509 24.56 -12.97 -22.12
N LYS A 510 25.35 -13.52 -21.18
CA LYS A 510 26.76 -13.18 -20.95
C LYS A 510 27.01 -11.69 -20.66
N TYR A 511 26.01 -10.98 -20.12
CA TYR A 511 26.19 -9.62 -19.63
C TYR A 511 26.61 -9.65 -18.16
N PRO A 512 27.82 -9.20 -17.79
CA PRO A 512 28.24 -9.12 -16.39
C PRO A 512 27.44 -8.04 -15.65
N ILE A 513 27.29 -8.28 -14.35
CA ILE A 513 26.78 -7.31 -13.38
C ILE A 513 27.97 -6.91 -12.51
N SER A 514 28.14 -5.61 -12.28
CA SER A 514 29.23 -5.13 -11.42
C SER A 514 29.06 -5.65 -9.99
N GLU A 515 30.15 -5.83 -9.26
CA GLU A 515 30.09 -6.25 -7.85
C GLU A 515 29.25 -5.27 -7.02
N GLN A 516 29.33 -3.97 -7.33
CA GLN A 516 28.53 -2.93 -6.70
C GLN A 516 27.02 -3.12 -6.93
N ASP A 517 26.59 -3.39 -8.17
CA ASP A 517 25.18 -3.60 -8.50
C ASP A 517 24.65 -4.92 -7.90
N ALA A 518 25.48 -5.98 -7.90
CA ALA A 518 25.15 -7.24 -7.24
C ALA A 518 24.99 -7.06 -5.72
N LYS A 519 25.90 -6.31 -5.08
CA LYS A 519 25.81 -5.94 -3.66
C LYS A 519 24.56 -5.09 -3.39
N TYR A 520 24.22 -4.16 -4.27
CA TYR A 520 23.00 -3.36 -4.16
C TYR A 520 21.73 -4.24 -4.20
N CYS A 521 21.66 -5.20 -5.12
CA CYS A 521 20.56 -6.16 -5.19
C CYS A 521 20.39 -6.94 -3.89
N PHE A 522 21.49 -7.48 -3.37
CA PHE A 522 21.52 -8.21 -2.11
C PHE A 522 21.06 -7.36 -0.93
N LEU A 523 21.59 -6.15 -0.79
CA LEU A 523 21.24 -5.21 0.28
C LEU A 523 19.76 -4.80 0.20
N THR A 524 19.24 -4.54 -1.00
CA THR A 524 17.82 -4.18 -1.20
C THR A 524 16.92 -5.32 -0.71
N ARG A 525 17.23 -6.57 -1.10
CA ARG A 525 16.46 -7.74 -0.67
C ARG A 525 16.50 -7.90 0.83
N LYS A 526 17.69 -7.84 1.42
CA LYS A 526 17.88 -8.01 2.87
C LYS A 526 17.12 -6.94 3.64
N MET A 527 17.22 -5.68 3.22
CA MET A 527 16.50 -4.54 3.79
C MET A 527 14.98 -4.71 3.71
N LEU A 528 14.41 -5.02 2.55
CA LEU A 528 12.95 -5.17 2.42
C LEU A 528 12.42 -6.40 3.17
N THR A 529 13.18 -7.49 3.22
CA THR A 529 12.85 -8.66 4.04
C THR A 529 12.83 -8.30 5.54
N MET A 530 13.83 -7.53 5.99
CA MET A 530 13.89 -7.04 7.37
C MET A 530 12.77 -6.06 7.69
N LEU A 531 12.38 -5.20 6.74
CA LEU A 531 11.20 -4.33 6.90
C LEU A 531 9.91 -5.14 7.05
N GLN A 532 9.71 -6.16 6.22
CA GLN A 532 8.55 -7.06 6.34
C GLN A 532 8.50 -7.77 7.69
N LYS A 533 9.66 -8.24 8.20
CA LYS A 533 9.75 -8.84 9.53
C LYS A 533 9.47 -7.82 10.64
N CYS A 534 10.06 -6.63 10.57
CA CYS A 534 9.83 -5.53 11.52
C CYS A 534 8.35 -5.14 11.62
N LYS A 535 7.60 -5.21 10.51
CA LYS A 535 6.15 -4.93 10.50
C LYS A 535 5.30 -6.03 11.13
N LYS A 536 5.74 -7.29 11.08
CA LYS A 536 4.99 -8.45 11.58
C LYS A 536 5.36 -8.83 13.01
N ASP A 537 6.59 -8.53 13.43
CA ASP A 537 7.17 -9.02 14.66
C ASP A 537 7.59 -7.84 15.56
N PRO A 538 6.86 -7.55 16.65
CA PRO A 538 7.19 -6.46 17.56
C PRO A 538 8.54 -6.66 18.27
N LEU A 539 9.01 -7.91 18.38
CA LEU A 539 10.30 -8.27 19.01
C LEU A 539 11.45 -8.26 17.99
N PHE A 540 11.22 -7.82 16.75
CA PHE A 540 12.23 -7.84 15.69
C PHE A 540 13.54 -7.16 16.11
N LYS A 541 13.46 -5.99 16.75
CA LYS A 541 14.65 -5.24 17.20
C LYS A 541 15.41 -5.98 18.28
N ASP A 542 14.69 -6.61 19.21
CA ASP A 542 15.28 -7.43 20.26
C ASP A 542 15.97 -8.67 19.68
N LYS A 543 15.37 -9.31 18.67
CA LYS A 543 16.00 -10.42 17.94
C LYS A 543 17.29 -10.02 17.22
N ILE A 544 17.38 -8.79 16.71
CA ILE A 544 18.64 -8.27 16.14
C ILE A 544 19.66 -8.02 17.25
N ARG A 545 19.25 -7.41 18.36
CA ARG A 545 20.12 -7.15 19.51
C ARG A 545 20.67 -8.44 20.12
N ALA A 546 19.84 -9.48 20.18
CA ALA A 546 20.19 -10.82 20.65
C ALA A 546 21.30 -11.51 19.84
N GLN A 547 21.66 -10.98 18.65
CA GLN A 547 22.78 -11.51 17.86
C GLN A 547 24.15 -11.03 18.34
N TYR A 548 24.22 -9.92 19.09
CA TYR A 548 25.47 -9.34 19.59
C TYR A 548 25.50 -9.11 21.10
N GLN A 549 24.33 -9.06 21.76
CA GLN A 549 24.21 -8.85 23.21
C GLN A 549 23.80 -10.14 23.92
N GLN A 550 24.46 -10.46 25.03
CA GLN A 550 24.05 -11.58 25.87
C GLN A 550 22.63 -11.37 26.36
N HIS A 551 21.84 -12.45 26.41
CA HIS A 551 20.44 -12.38 26.80
C HIS A 551 19.95 -13.72 27.35
N ILE A 552 18.83 -13.64 28.04
CA ILE A 552 18.00 -14.78 28.43
C ILE A 552 16.57 -14.54 27.94
N ILE A 553 15.84 -15.61 27.62
CA ILE A 553 14.45 -15.54 27.16
C ILE A 553 13.56 -16.05 28.29
N ILE A 554 12.64 -15.21 28.75
CA ILE A 554 11.65 -15.54 29.78
C ILE A 554 10.29 -15.11 29.28
N ASP A 555 9.35 -16.05 29.12
CA ASP A 555 8.00 -15.80 28.61
C ASP A 555 7.98 -14.98 27.30
N ASP A 556 8.82 -15.38 26.34
CA ASP A 556 9.06 -14.71 25.04
C ASP A 556 9.64 -13.28 25.12
N ILE A 557 10.07 -12.84 26.31
CA ILE A 557 10.72 -11.54 26.51
C ILE A 557 12.24 -11.72 26.55
N TYR A 558 12.93 -10.92 25.74
CA TYR A 558 14.39 -10.80 25.78
C TYR A 558 14.82 -9.94 26.97
N VAL A 559 15.54 -10.53 27.91
CA VAL A 559 16.23 -9.81 28.99
C VAL A 559 17.71 -9.74 28.62
N PHE A 560 18.17 -8.55 28.28
CA PHE A 560 19.55 -8.33 27.85
C PHE A 560 20.47 -8.20 29.06
N LEU A 561 21.64 -8.82 28.98
CA LEU A 561 22.65 -8.85 30.02
C LEU A 561 23.88 -8.05 29.59
N ASP A 562 24.61 -7.47 30.54
CA ASP A 562 25.95 -6.93 30.34
C ASP A 562 26.85 -8.05 29.79
N SER A 563 27.80 -7.70 28.93
CA SER A 563 28.64 -8.57 28.10
C SER A 563 28.11 -8.92 26.69
N PRO A 564 28.98 -8.87 25.67
CA PRO A 564 28.65 -9.32 24.32
C PRO A 564 28.53 -10.85 24.23
N ILE A 565 27.90 -11.34 23.18
CA ILE A 565 27.97 -12.77 22.81
C ILE A 565 29.22 -13.01 21.96
N ASP A 566 29.85 -14.18 22.10
CA ASP A 566 30.84 -14.68 21.15
C ASP A 566 30.19 -14.85 19.76
N MET A 567 30.42 -13.89 18.87
CA MET A 567 29.78 -13.85 17.57
C MET A 567 30.40 -14.86 16.61
N LEU A 568 29.61 -15.84 16.14
CA LEU A 568 30.05 -16.79 15.10
C LEU A 568 30.24 -16.13 13.72
N ASN A 569 29.60 -14.98 13.46
CA ASN A 569 29.68 -14.27 12.17
C ASN A 569 29.50 -12.75 12.35
N GLU A 570 30.55 -12.09 12.83
CA GLU A 570 30.53 -10.66 13.18
C GLU A 570 30.10 -9.76 12.02
N GLU A 571 30.52 -10.03 10.78
CA GLU A 571 30.15 -9.21 9.61
C GLU A 571 28.65 -9.26 9.32
N ASN A 572 28.04 -10.45 9.37
CA ASN A 572 26.60 -10.57 9.16
C ASN A 572 25.80 -9.89 10.28
N VAL A 573 26.28 -9.95 11.52
CA VAL A 573 25.66 -9.30 12.67
C VAL A 573 25.76 -7.78 12.53
N LYS A 574 26.94 -7.24 12.18
CA LYS A 574 27.15 -5.82 11.87
C LYS A 574 26.22 -5.35 10.75
N LEU A 575 26.11 -6.13 9.67
CA LEU A 575 25.24 -5.79 8.55
C LEU A 575 23.75 -5.83 8.95
N ASN A 576 23.32 -6.85 9.70
CA ASN A 576 21.95 -6.93 10.21
C ASN A 576 21.63 -5.73 11.09
N TYR A 577 22.53 -5.39 12.01
CA TYR A 577 22.37 -4.23 12.87
C TYR A 577 22.31 -2.93 12.05
N ALA A 578 23.22 -2.73 11.09
CA ALA A 578 23.23 -1.57 10.17
C ALA A 578 21.91 -1.40 9.42
N ILE A 579 21.36 -2.49 8.86
CA ILE A 579 20.06 -2.45 8.18
C ILE A 579 18.94 -2.20 9.18
N SER A 580 19.06 -2.76 10.39
CA SER A 580 18.05 -2.60 11.42
C SER A 580 17.86 -1.12 11.80
N THR A 581 18.90 -0.28 11.77
CA THR A 581 18.77 1.14 12.16
C THR A 581 17.91 1.95 11.19
N VAL A 582 17.86 1.57 9.91
CA VAL A 582 17.09 2.28 8.89
C VAL A 582 15.66 1.77 8.71
N VAL A 583 15.40 0.49 9.05
CA VAL A 583 14.06 -0.12 8.97
C VAL A 583 13.21 0.19 10.20
N ASN A 584 11.96 0.58 9.95
CA ASN A 584 10.95 0.88 10.96
C ASN A 584 9.57 0.42 10.46
N ALA A 585 8.74 -0.14 11.34
CA ALA A 585 7.39 -0.59 11.03
C ALA A 585 6.50 0.53 10.45
N SER A 586 6.73 1.80 10.83
CA SER A 586 5.97 2.95 10.32
C SER A 586 6.39 3.40 8.91
N LYS A 587 7.57 3.01 8.43
CA LYS A 587 8.10 3.44 7.13
C LYS A 587 7.51 2.62 5.97
N SER A 588 7.34 3.25 4.82
CA SER A 588 7.05 2.54 3.56
C SER A 588 8.34 1.96 2.97
N ALA A 589 8.21 1.00 2.06
CA ALA A 589 9.38 0.46 1.35
C ALA A 589 10.06 1.54 0.48
N SER A 590 9.28 2.45 -0.12
CA SER A 590 9.77 3.54 -0.95
C SER A 590 10.62 4.56 -0.18
N SER A 591 10.37 4.75 1.12
CA SER A 591 11.02 5.80 1.93
C SER A 591 12.38 5.44 2.53
N ILE A 592 12.93 4.26 2.25
CA ILE A 592 14.22 3.81 2.82
C ILE A 592 15.23 3.67 1.69
N SER A 593 16.38 4.35 1.76
CA SER A 593 17.45 4.22 0.77
C SER A 593 18.53 3.26 1.23
N ILE A 594 19.22 2.61 0.27
CA ILE A 594 20.46 1.88 0.59
C ILE A 594 21.57 2.84 1.02
N SER A 595 21.57 4.06 0.50
CA SER A 595 22.52 5.09 0.93
C SER A 595 22.37 5.46 2.42
N ASP A 596 21.22 5.17 3.02
CA ASP A 596 20.97 5.43 4.44
C ASP A 596 21.61 4.35 5.33
N ILE A 597 21.97 3.20 4.75
CA ILE A 597 22.63 2.11 5.48
C ILE A 597 24.08 2.55 5.73
N PRO A 598 24.51 2.66 7.00
CA PRO A 598 25.86 3.13 7.28
C PRO A 598 26.90 2.16 6.71
N SER A 599 27.91 2.71 6.02
CA SER A 599 29.00 1.95 5.39
C SER A 599 29.92 1.26 6.41
N SER A 600 30.00 1.82 7.61
CA SER A 600 30.65 1.21 8.76
C SER A 600 29.72 1.32 9.96
N VAL A 601 29.54 0.21 10.67
CA VAL A 601 28.78 0.19 11.92
C VAL A 601 29.61 -0.46 12.99
N ILE A 602 29.83 0.33 14.04
CA ILE A 602 30.36 -0.16 15.30
C ILE A 602 29.15 -0.71 16.05
N LEU A 603 29.16 -2.01 16.35
CA LEU A 603 28.15 -2.59 17.25
C LEU A 603 28.24 -1.83 18.58
N PRO A 604 27.12 -1.61 19.29
CA PRO A 604 27.16 -1.00 20.61
C PRO A 604 28.25 -1.67 21.45
N VAL A 605 29.19 -0.85 21.95
CA VAL A 605 30.33 -1.32 22.74
C VAL A 605 29.81 -2.07 23.97
N GLU A 606 30.59 -3.02 24.47
CA GLU A 606 30.35 -3.73 25.73
C GLU A 606 29.77 -2.77 26.78
N ILE A 607 28.49 -2.97 27.08
CA ILE A 607 27.80 -2.24 28.12
C ILE A 607 28.13 -2.99 29.42
N ASP A 608 29.10 -2.49 30.18
CA ASP A 608 29.27 -2.82 31.60
C ASP A 608 28.62 -1.69 32.40
N THR A 609 27.29 -1.70 32.42
CA THR A 609 26.51 -0.65 33.10
C THR A 609 26.61 -0.80 34.61
N TRP A 610 26.73 -2.05 35.08
CA TRP A 610 26.51 -2.35 36.49
C TRP A 610 27.81 -2.54 37.28
N ASN A 611 28.99 -2.53 36.64
CA ASN A 611 30.30 -2.68 37.30
C ASN A 611 30.35 -3.87 38.28
N PHE A 612 29.50 -4.89 38.09
CA PHE A 612 29.66 -6.17 38.77
C PHE A 612 30.81 -6.82 38.02
N GLY A 613 32.02 -6.74 38.58
CA GLY A 613 33.18 -7.39 37.98
C GLY A 613 32.85 -8.84 37.59
N LYS A 614 33.62 -9.40 36.65
CA LYS A 614 33.37 -10.73 36.05
C LYS A 614 33.13 -11.87 37.06
N GLU A 615 33.49 -11.68 38.32
CA GLU A 615 33.24 -12.60 39.43
C GLU A 615 32.20 -12.05 40.42
N TYR A 616 30.93 -12.42 40.24
CA TYR A 616 29.94 -12.24 41.30
C TYR A 616 30.30 -13.11 42.52
N LYS A 617 30.41 -12.47 43.68
CA LYS A 617 30.57 -13.14 44.98
C LYS A 617 29.30 -12.92 45.77
N HIS A 618 28.66 -14.00 46.22
CA HIS A 618 27.48 -13.90 47.07
C HIS A 618 27.87 -13.43 48.48
N TYR A 619 27.22 -12.37 48.96
CA TYR A 619 27.30 -11.96 50.36
C TYR A 619 26.06 -12.51 51.10
N PRO A 620 26.22 -13.56 51.93
CA PRO A 620 25.09 -14.18 52.61
C PRO A 620 24.41 -13.18 53.54
N CYS A 621 23.11 -12.99 53.35
CA CYS A 621 22.36 -11.99 54.09
C CYS A 621 21.30 -12.65 54.98
N LYS A 622 21.46 -12.52 56.30
CA LYS A 622 20.44 -12.99 57.23
C LYS A 622 19.21 -12.08 57.18
N ILE A 623 18.07 -12.66 56.80
CA ILE A 623 16.78 -11.97 56.73
C ILE A 623 16.04 -12.07 58.08
N SER A 624 15.56 -10.94 58.59
CA SER A 624 14.73 -10.91 59.78
C SER A 624 13.31 -11.36 59.46
N SER A 625 12.80 -12.37 60.16
CA SER A 625 11.40 -12.82 60.01
C SER A 625 10.38 -11.78 60.50
N LYS A 626 10.78 -10.88 61.41
CA LYS A 626 9.92 -9.82 61.97
C LYS A 626 9.71 -8.65 60.99
N THR A 627 10.74 -8.28 60.22
CA THR A 627 10.69 -7.15 59.27
C THR A 627 10.65 -7.58 57.80
N CYS A 628 10.97 -8.85 57.51
CA CYS A 628 11.10 -9.38 56.16
C CYS A 628 12.14 -8.63 55.31
N ARG A 629 13.17 -8.07 55.96
CA ARG A 629 14.29 -7.34 55.36
C ARG A 629 15.60 -7.96 55.83
N PRO A 630 16.74 -7.68 55.17
CA PRO A 630 18.07 -7.88 55.76
C PRO A 630 18.09 -7.40 57.22
N LEU A 631 18.90 -7.99 58.09
CA LEU A 631 19.13 -7.39 59.41
C LEU A 631 19.78 -6.00 59.25
N TYR A 632 19.36 -5.01 60.02
CA TYR A 632 19.90 -3.66 59.92
C TYR A 632 21.35 -3.59 60.42
N HIS A 633 21.68 -4.32 61.49
CA HIS A 633 23.03 -4.49 62.02
C HIS A 633 23.52 -5.91 61.74
N VAL A 634 24.68 -6.04 61.10
CA VAL A 634 25.34 -7.33 60.85
C VAL A 634 26.36 -7.66 61.95
N SER A 635 26.87 -6.62 62.62
CA SER A 635 27.62 -6.71 63.88
C SER A 635 27.25 -5.53 64.78
N ASN A 636 27.73 -5.51 66.03
CA ASN A 636 27.48 -4.42 66.98
C ASN A 636 27.97 -3.03 66.53
N ILE A 637 28.77 -2.98 65.45
CA ILE A 637 29.47 -1.76 65.00
C ILE A 637 29.14 -1.42 63.53
N LYS A 638 28.76 -2.40 62.70
CA LYS A 638 28.52 -2.19 61.26
C LYS A 638 27.08 -2.47 60.86
N THR A 639 26.51 -1.53 60.11
CA THR A 639 25.24 -1.72 59.42
C THR A 639 25.39 -2.68 58.24
N TRP A 640 24.28 -3.21 57.76
CA TRP A 640 24.25 -4.03 56.55
C TRP A 640 24.77 -3.27 55.33
N GLU A 641 24.37 -2.00 55.19
CA GLU A 641 24.77 -1.16 54.06
C GLU A 641 26.29 -0.92 54.04
N GLU A 642 26.90 -0.63 55.20
CA GLU A 642 28.35 -0.48 55.33
C GLU A 642 29.09 -1.78 55.01
N SER A 643 28.61 -2.91 55.55
CA SER A 643 29.22 -4.23 55.31
C SER A 643 29.11 -4.65 53.84
N TYR A 644 27.99 -4.32 53.20
CA TYR A 644 27.72 -4.61 51.79
C TYR A 644 28.58 -3.74 50.86
N ASN A 645 28.68 -2.43 51.14
CA ASN A 645 29.51 -1.51 50.37
C ASN A 645 31.01 -1.83 50.47
N GLU A 646 31.48 -2.24 51.65
CA GLU A 646 32.86 -2.70 51.85
C GLU A 646 33.17 -3.98 51.04
N PHE A 647 32.20 -4.90 50.94
CA PHE A 647 32.36 -6.15 50.23
C PHE A 647 32.44 -5.98 48.71
N TYR A 648 31.53 -5.18 48.13
CA TYR A 648 31.42 -5.04 46.67
C TYR A 648 32.22 -3.89 46.06
N LYS A 649 32.62 -2.88 46.85
CA LYS A 649 33.44 -1.73 46.40
C LYS A 649 32.92 -1.04 45.11
N SER A 650 31.61 -1.06 44.86
CA SER A 650 30.98 -0.55 43.62
C SER A 650 29.89 0.47 43.92
N TYR A 651 29.77 1.49 43.06
CA TYR A 651 28.85 2.63 43.24
C TYR A 651 27.48 2.47 42.57
N LYS A 652 27.29 1.50 41.64
CA LYS A 652 26.02 1.30 40.92
C LYS A 652 25.56 -0.16 41.05
N MET A 653 24.73 -0.44 42.05
CA MET A 653 24.30 -1.81 42.36
C MET A 653 22.78 -1.99 42.28
N LEU A 654 22.35 -3.17 41.82
CA LEU A 654 20.94 -3.58 41.90
C LEU A 654 20.53 -3.80 43.35
N SER A 655 19.45 -3.14 43.78
CA SER A 655 18.87 -3.33 45.11
C SER A 655 18.03 -4.62 45.17
N LEU A 656 18.63 -5.78 44.95
CA LEU A 656 17.91 -7.06 44.81
C LEU A 656 17.03 -7.39 46.02
N ASN A 657 17.53 -7.20 47.25
CA ASN A 657 16.74 -7.38 48.47
C ASN A 657 15.49 -6.50 48.52
N LYS A 658 15.60 -5.25 48.05
CA LYS A 658 14.46 -4.35 47.94
C LYS A 658 13.48 -4.85 46.89
N TYR A 659 13.98 -5.22 45.70
CA TYR A 659 13.11 -5.74 44.63
C TYR A 659 12.40 -7.02 44.98
N PHE A 660 13.02 -7.91 45.75
CA PHE A 660 12.35 -9.11 46.25
C PHE A 660 11.15 -8.72 47.10
N GLY A 661 11.34 -7.82 48.07
CA GLY A 661 10.25 -7.37 48.92
C GLY A 661 9.17 -6.59 48.17
N ASP A 662 9.56 -5.72 47.24
CA ASP A 662 8.63 -4.99 46.37
C ASP A 662 7.82 -5.96 45.49
N TYR A 663 8.44 -7.01 44.93
CA TYR A 663 7.75 -8.06 44.19
C TYR A 663 6.66 -8.72 45.04
N VAL A 664 6.99 -9.15 46.25
CA VAL A 664 6.03 -9.81 47.14
C VAL A 664 4.92 -8.85 47.55
N CYS A 665 5.24 -7.57 47.76
CA CYS A 665 4.25 -6.54 48.06
C CYS A 665 3.27 -6.31 46.90
N ASP A 666 3.78 -6.22 45.67
CA ASP A 666 3.02 -5.94 44.45
C ASP A 666 2.19 -7.15 43.99
N ARG A 667 2.77 -8.36 44.05
CA ARG A 667 2.19 -9.59 43.48
C ARG A 667 1.50 -10.47 44.51
N LYS A 668 1.71 -10.22 45.81
CA LYS A 668 1.22 -11.04 46.93
C LYS A 668 1.58 -12.53 46.78
N LYS A 669 2.73 -12.82 46.18
CA LYS A 669 3.29 -14.16 45.96
C LYS A 669 4.81 -14.11 46.08
N TYR A 670 5.44 -15.23 46.44
CA TYR A 670 6.89 -15.36 46.36
C TYR A 670 7.32 -15.63 44.91
N PRO A 671 8.41 -14.99 44.42
CA PRO A 671 8.83 -15.14 43.03
C PRO A 671 9.55 -16.47 42.80
N THR A 672 9.42 -17.01 41.58
CA THR A 672 10.43 -17.91 41.00
C THR A 672 11.60 -17.09 40.45
N VAL A 673 12.75 -17.71 40.16
CA VAL A 673 13.92 -17.02 39.59
C VAL A 673 13.55 -16.24 38.33
N SER A 674 12.89 -16.88 37.36
CA SER A 674 12.49 -16.23 36.10
C SER A 674 11.53 -15.06 36.31
N ASN A 675 10.52 -15.22 37.18
CA ASN A 675 9.59 -14.15 37.52
C ASN A 675 10.28 -12.97 38.21
N PHE A 676 11.30 -13.26 39.04
CA PHE A 676 12.04 -12.23 39.75
C PHE A 676 12.90 -11.41 38.79
N ILE A 677 13.64 -12.09 37.91
CA ILE A 677 14.45 -11.46 36.86
C ILE A 677 13.57 -10.57 35.99
N LEU A 678 12.42 -11.07 35.53
CA LEU A 678 11.51 -10.31 34.67
C LEU A 678 10.95 -9.06 35.38
N TYR A 679 10.70 -9.16 36.68
CA TYR A 679 10.27 -8.01 37.49
C TYR A 679 11.38 -6.96 37.60
N ILE A 680 12.63 -7.37 37.86
CA ILE A 680 13.79 -6.48 37.91
C ILE A 680 13.99 -5.81 36.54
N TRP A 681 13.95 -6.59 35.45
CA TRP A 681 14.06 -6.09 34.08
C TRP A 681 13.06 -4.97 33.81
N LYS A 682 11.77 -5.17 34.11
CA LYS A 682 10.72 -4.17 33.92
C LYS A 682 10.94 -2.90 34.76
N ARG A 683 11.46 -3.05 35.99
CA ARG A 683 11.74 -1.92 36.87
C ARG A 683 12.93 -1.10 36.39
N GLU A 684 14.00 -1.72 35.92
CA GLU A 684 15.21 -1.01 35.48
C GLU A 684 15.06 -0.43 34.07
N THR A 685 14.40 -1.13 33.15
CA THR A 685 14.03 -0.57 31.84
C THR A 685 13.12 0.66 31.98
N GLY A 686 12.22 0.66 32.96
CA GLY A 686 11.42 1.84 33.32
C GLY A 686 12.23 3.05 33.82
N LYS A 687 13.50 2.86 34.21
CA LYS A 687 14.44 3.94 34.57
C LYS A 687 15.41 4.32 33.46
N GLY A 688 15.30 3.68 32.29
CA GLY A 688 16.18 3.91 31.14
C GLY A 688 17.39 2.98 31.05
N GLU A 689 17.54 2.01 31.96
CA GLU A 689 18.58 0.98 31.83
C GLU A 689 18.23 0.02 30.70
N THR A 690 19.23 -0.44 29.94
CA THR A 690 18.99 -1.27 28.76
C THR A 690 19.52 -2.71 28.89
N THR A 691 20.15 -3.04 30.02
CA THR A 691 20.74 -4.35 30.35
C THR A 691 20.64 -4.63 31.85
N LEU A 692 20.78 -5.89 32.26
CA LEU A 692 21.04 -6.34 33.64
C LEU A 692 22.45 -6.92 33.76
N PRO A 693 23.02 -7.12 34.96
CA PRO A 693 24.30 -7.78 35.11
C PRO A 693 24.30 -9.20 34.51
N SER A 694 25.41 -9.63 33.90
CA SER A 694 25.60 -11.01 33.38
C SER A 694 25.36 -12.10 34.43
N THR A 695 25.50 -11.75 35.71
CA THR A 695 25.35 -12.64 36.86
C THR A 695 23.96 -12.58 37.50
N ILE A 696 22.98 -11.95 36.85
CA ILE A 696 21.65 -11.70 37.42
C ILE A 696 20.92 -12.98 37.85
N GLU A 697 21.05 -14.07 37.08
CA GLU A 697 20.38 -15.34 37.39
C GLU A 697 20.89 -15.92 38.71
N ARG A 698 22.22 -16.03 38.85
CA ARG A 698 22.87 -16.47 40.09
C ARG A 698 22.52 -15.55 41.26
N SER A 699 22.56 -14.23 41.04
CA SER A 699 22.23 -13.24 42.06
C SER A 699 20.79 -13.37 42.56
N CYS A 700 19.85 -13.67 41.66
CA CYS A 700 18.45 -13.91 42.00
C CYS A 700 18.27 -15.23 42.77
N ILE A 701 18.96 -16.30 42.37
CA ILE A 701 18.97 -17.59 43.08
C ILE A 701 19.43 -17.38 44.53
N ASP A 702 20.55 -16.69 44.70
CA ASP A 702 21.15 -16.49 46.01
C ASP A 702 20.28 -15.61 46.92
N VAL A 703 19.64 -14.57 46.38
CA VAL A 703 18.68 -13.77 47.15
C VAL A 703 17.45 -14.59 47.51
N ILE A 704 16.89 -15.39 46.58
CA ILE A 704 15.76 -16.27 46.92
C ILE A 704 16.16 -17.26 48.02
N TYR A 705 17.40 -17.75 48.00
CA TYR A 705 17.96 -18.62 49.03
C TYR A 705 18.06 -17.92 50.40
N ASP A 706 18.56 -16.67 50.46
CA ASP A 706 18.60 -15.87 51.69
C ASP A 706 17.21 -15.71 52.33
N TYR A 707 16.16 -15.61 51.51
CA TYR A 707 14.77 -15.49 51.98
C TYR A 707 14.07 -16.81 52.27
N SER A 708 14.70 -17.96 52.03
CA SER A 708 14.06 -19.29 52.11
C SER A 708 13.40 -19.56 53.46
N ASP A 709 14.06 -19.25 54.58
CA ASP A 709 13.51 -19.40 55.94
C ASP A 709 12.24 -18.56 56.15
N VAL A 710 12.22 -17.32 55.62
CA VAL A 710 11.05 -16.43 55.71
C VAL A 710 9.94 -16.90 54.79
N MET A 711 10.27 -17.37 53.57
CA MET A 711 9.31 -17.94 52.62
C MET A 711 8.62 -19.18 53.18
N ASN A 712 9.35 -20.00 53.93
CA ASN A 712 8.82 -21.23 54.55
C ASN A 712 7.98 -20.95 55.80
N SER A 713 8.27 -19.87 56.54
CA SER A 713 7.63 -19.57 57.82
C SER A 713 6.54 -18.49 57.77
N THR A 714 6.46 -17.70 56.69
CA THR A 714 5.58 -16.54 56.58
C THR A 714 4.78 -16.60 55.28
N THR A 715 3.52 -16.17 55.30
CA THR A 715 2.72 -16.06 54.07
C THR A 715 3.06 -14.78 53.30
N PRO A 716 2.92 -14.73 51.96
CA PRO A 716 3.22 -13.54 51.17
C PRO A 716 2.50 -12.26 51.64
N THR A 717 1.25 -12.38 52.10
CA THR A 717 0.49 -11.24 52.65
C THR A 717 1.12 -10.71 53.93
N LYS A 718 1.40 -11.60 54.91
CA LYS A 718 2.06 -11.22 56.16
C LYS A 718 3.46 -10.66 55.92
N PHE A 719 4.18 -11.20 54.94
CA PHE A 719 5.46 -10.67 54.48
C PHE A 719 5.29 -9.22 54.03
N ALA A 720 4.34 -8.96 53.12
CA ALA A 720 4.12 -7.63 52.58
C ALA A 720 3.76 -6.61 53.68
N ASP A 721 2.90 -7.00 54.62
CA ASP A 721 2.51 -6.14 55.75
C ASP A 721 3.72 -5.77 56.62
N ARG A 722 4.55 -6.76 56.97
CA ARG A 722 5.80 -6.55 57.74
C ARG A 722 6.81 -5.71 56.98
N PHE A 723 6.97 -5.96 55.68
CA PHE A 723 7.89 -5.22 54.82
C PHE A 723 7.50 -3.75 54.70
N ILE A 724 6.21 -3.46 54.51
CA ILE A 724 5.67 -2.08 54.44
C ILE A 724 5.76 -1.38 55.80
N ALA A 725 5.39 -2.07 56.90
CA ALA A 725 5.47 -1.49 58.24
C ALA A 725 6.90 -1.10 58.67
N SER A 726 7.90 -1.81 58.13
CA SER A 726 9.32 -1.64 58.43
C SER A 726 10.08 -0.74 57.45
N VAL A 727 9.40 0.02 56.58
CA VAL A 727 10.07 0.95 55.64
C VAL A 727 10.90 2.02 56.38
N SER A 728 10.40 2.52 57.52
CA SER A 728 11.13 3.49 58.34
C SER A 728 12.27 2.82 59.10
N ARG A 729 13.49 3.36 58.99
CA ARG A 729 14.69 2.91 59.72
C ARG A 729 14.44 2.72 61.22
N VAL A 730 13.78 3.70 61.86
CA VAL A 730 13.50 3.66 63.31
C VAL A 730 12.55 2.51 63.66
N LYS A 731 11.51 2.30 62.85
CA LYS A 731 10.55 1.20 63.06
C LYS A 731 11.21 -0.15 62.83
N ARG A 732 12.02 -0.28 61.78
CA ARG A 732 12.78 -1.49 61.46
C ARG A 732 13.67 -1.92 62.62
N ILE A 733 14.50 -1.02 63.16
CA ILE A 733 15.40 -1.34 64.28
C ILE A 733 14.60 -1.81 65.50
N LYS A 734 13.50 -1.11 65.84
CA LYS A 734 12.62 -1.51 66.96
C LYS A 734 11.95 -2.87 66.75
N MET A 735 11.63 -3.22 65.50
CA MET A 735 11.04 -4.52 65.16
C MET A 735 12.07 -5.65 65.13
N GLU A 736 13.36 -5.36 64.96
CA GLU A 736 14.42 -6.39 64.90
C GLU A 736 14.92 -6.80 66.29
N VAL A 737 14.94 -5.87 67.25
CA VAL A 737 15.06 -6.16 68.69
C VAL A 737 13.87 -7.01 69.14
#